data_AF-A0A251P6X4-F1
#
_entry.id   AF-A0A251P6X4-F1
#
_cell.length_a   1.000
_cell.length_b   1.000
_cell.length_c   1.000
_cell.angle_alpha   90.00
_cell.angle_beta   90.00
_cell.angle_gamma   90.00
#
_symmetry.space_group_name_H-M   'P 1'
#
loop_
_entity.id
_entity.type
_entity.pdbx_description
1 polymer ?
#
loop_
_entity_poly.entity_id
_entity_poly.type
_entity_poly.pdbx_seq_one_letter_code
_entity_poly.pdbx_strand_id
1 'polypeptide(L)'
;MHTSVDPSFMSRRFDFNEALTKESLIRCYRASPELFARKGNDESFGLKTPKKEKFVKRDSKAQPPVEAPYVPPKSQRTTKPISDKTIEIFEGMTVVELAKRTGKSISTLQGILTNVGEKVGTEFDPLSMEVVELIAMEVGINIKRLHSNEGSEILPRPPVVTVMGHVDHGKTSLLDALRQTSVAAKEAGGITQHLGAFVVGMTSGASITFLDTPGHAAFSAMRARGAAVTDIVVLVVAADDGVMPQTLEAMAHAKAANVPIVVAINKCDKPAANPERIRIQLASEGLMLEDMGGDVQVVEVSAMKKTGLDNLEEALLLQAEIMDLKARIDGPAHAYVVEARLDKGKGPLVTAIVKGGTLLCGQYVVVGSEWGRIRAIRDMAEKLVEKARPAMPIEIEGLKGLPRAGDDIIVVESEERARMLSAGRKKKFEKDRLIKIVEERASEEQDKKLSVGSKNKFEKDRHMKIIDERAEAQQPETSEEEPKRVEVPIIVKADVQGTVQAVTDALLNLNSPQVFVNVVHVGVGPISQSDLDMAEACGACIIGFNIKTPPSSVSLAAARASVKIMLHRVIYHLLEDIGNFIVDKAPGTPETKVAGEAEVLSIFELKGRSKSKGPDVKIAGCRVIDGFVTKSGILRLLRSGEVVFEGSCESLKREKQDVDTVKKGNECGLVIHNYDDFRVGDMVQCLEQVIRKPKFVSSESGAARIEC
;
A
#
# COMPACT_ATOMS: atom_id res chain seq x y z
N MET A 1 49.27 -17.19 44.75
CA MET A 1 50.12 -17.92 45.72
C MET A 1 49.75 -19.40 45.63
N HIS A 2 50.70 -20.23 45.18
CA HIS A 2 50.97 -21.65 45.51
C HIS A 2 49.81 -22.65 45.74
N THR A 3 49.75 -23.88 45.20
CA THR A 3 50.55 -24.68 44.24
C THR A 3 49.88 -26.07 44.09
N SER A 4 50.05 -26.68 42.90
CA SER A 4 50.22 -28.14 42.61
C SER A 4 49.05 -29.10 42.93
N VAL A 5 48.71 -30.10 42.11
CA VAL A 5 49.57 -31.18 41.55
C VAL A 5 48.88 -31.79 40.30
N ASP A 6 49.62 -31.90 39.19
CA ASP A 6 49.42 -32.93 38.14
C ASP A 6 50.23 -34.18 38.52
N PRO A 7 49.86 -35.39 38.04
CA PRO A 7 50.69 -35.96 36.98
C PRO A 7 49.94 -36.73 35.88
N SER A 8 50.60 -36.73 34.73
CA SER A 8 50.42 -37.49 33.49
C SER A 8 50.23 -39.00 33.65
N PHE A 9 49.58 -39.68 32.68
CA PHE A 9 50.15 -40.87 32.00
C PHE A 9 49.38 -41.28 30.72
N MET A 10 50.18 -41.79 29.78
CA MET A 10 49.97 -42.21 28.39
C MET A 10 48.93 -43.31 28.09
N SER A 11 48.37 -43.19 26.87
CA SER A 11 48.16 -44.21 25.81
C SER A 11 47.55 -45.57 26.15
N ARG A 12 46.53 -45.99 25.37
CA ARG A 12 46.42 -47.37 24.87
C ARG A 12 45.53 -47.47 23.63
N ARG A 13 46.13 -48.03 22.57
CA ARG A 13 45.50 -48.65 21.40
C ARG A 13 44.56 -49.77 21.84
N PHE A 14 43.48 -49.98 21.11
CA PHE A 14 42.81 -51.27 20.99
C PHE A 14 42.48 -51.54 19.53
N ASP A 15 43.25 -52.44 18.94
CA ASP A 15 42.84 -53.26 17.80
C ASP A 15 41.89 -54.35 18.32
N PHE A 16 40.84 -54.67 17.59
CA PHE A 16 40.26 -56.01 17.57
C PHE A 16 39.78 -56.34 16.16
N ASN A 17 40.27 -57.49 15.70
CA ASN A 17 40.08 -58.10 14.40
C ASN A 17 39.62 -59.54 14.69
N GLU A 18 38.47 -59.97 14.15
CA GLU A 18 38.07 -61.39 13.96
C GLU A 18 36.69 -61.38 13.27
N ALA A 19 36.58 -61.64 11.96
CA ALA A 19 36.63 -62.94 11.28
C ALA A 19 35.47 -63.88 11.63
N LEU A 20 34.51 -64.01 10.69
CA LEU A 20 33.64 -65.18 10.55
C LEU A 20 33.39 -65.43 9.05
N THR A 21 33.82 -66.61 8.61
CA THR A 21 33.87 -67.13 7.24
C THR A 21 32.75 -68.13 6.93
N LYS A 22 32.57 -68.41 5.62
CA LYS A 22 31.94 -69.56 4.92
C LYS A 22 30.43 -69.44 4.60
N GLU A 23 29.90 -69.83 3.43
CA GLU A 23 30.37 -70.57 2.23
C GLU A 23 29.34 -70.29 1.09
N SER A 24 29.76 -69.80 -0.09
CA SER A 24 29.95 -70.48 -1.40
C SER A 24 28.71 -70.93 -2.20
N LEU A 25 28.62 -70.51 -3.48
CA LEU A 25 28.20 -71.23 -4.71
C LEU A 25 28.16 -70.24 -5.88
N ILE A 26 29.27 -69.94 -6.56
CA ILE A 26 29.79 -70.55 -7.81
C ILE A 26 28.74 -70.81 -8.92
N ARG A 27 28.82 -70.01 -9.99
CA ARG A 27 28.99 -70.53 -11.36
C ARG A 27 29.72 -69.52 -12.25
N CYS A 28 30.88 -69.96 -12.74
CA CYS A 28 31.80 -69.30 -13.67
C CYS A 28 31.37 -69.49 -15.14
N TYR A 29 31.89 -68.67 -16.06
CA TYR A 29 32.74 -69.04 -17.22
C TYR A 29 33.12 -67.74 -17.99
N ARG A 30 34.36 -67.23 -17.83
CA ARG A 30 35.54 -67.21 -18.77
C ARG A 30 35.40 -66.25 -19.98
N ALA A 31 36.17 -65.14 -20.07
CA ALA A 31 37.61 -64.96 -20.42
C ALA A 31 37.83 -64.85 -21.96
N SER A 32 37.96 -63.65 -22.56
CA SER A 32 39.19 -62.83 -22.86
C SER A 32 39.93 -63.28 -24.16
N PRO A 33 40.90 -62.56 -24.80
CA PRO A 33 41.44 -61.18 -24.67
C PRO A 33 41.87 -60.48 -26.03
N GLU A 34 42.53 -59.29 -25.93
CA GLU A 34 43.58 -58.70 -26.84
C GLU A 34 43.20 -58.09 -28.23
N LEU A 35 43.95 -57.19 -28.91
CA LEU A 35 44.85 -56.04 -28.68
C LEU A 35 45.27 -55.53 -30.11
N PHE A 36 45.70 -54.26 -30.24
CA PHE A 36 46.40 -53.62 -31.40
C PHE A 36 45.64 -53.30 -32.72
N ALA A 37 45.56 -52.02 -33.11
CA ALA A 37 46.51 -51.39 -34.07
C ALA A 37 46.08 -49.99 -34.57
N ARG A 38 47.09 -49.12 -34.67
CA ARG A 38 47.18 -47.69 -35.06
C ARG A 38 46.70 -47.29 -36.47
N LYS A 39 46.40 -45.97 -36.58
CA LYS A 39 46.71 -44.95 -37.64
C LYS A 39 45.43 -44.19 -38.04
N GLY A 40 45.35 -42.87 -38.15
CA GLY A 40 46.29 -41.75 -38.07
C GLY A 40 45.50 -40.49 -38.48
N ASN A 41 45.82 -39.34 -37.90
CA ASN A 41 45.29 -38.04 -38.32
C ASN A 41 45.86 -37.67 -39.70
N ASP A 42 45.09 -36.95 -40.53
CA ASP A 42 45.47 -35.59 -40.95
C ASP A 42 44.38 -34.90 -41.81
N GLU A 43 43.99 -33.76 -41.24
CA GLU A 43 43.44 -32.50 -41.74
C GLU A 43 43.30 -32.19 -43.27
N SER A 44 42.18 -31.52 -43.58
CA SER A 44 42.09 -30.12 -44.07
C SER A 44 41.37 -29.83 -45.40
N PHE A 45 40.76 -28.64 -45.39
CA PHE A 45 40.27 -27.77 -46.47
C PHE A 45 38.88 -28.01 -47.07
N GLY A 46 38.02 -27.00 -46.87
CA GLY A 46 36.67 -26.90 -47.42
C GLY A 46 36.56 -25.93 -48.58
N LEU A 47 35.31 -25.62 -48.96
CA LEU A 47 34.82 -24.35 -49.53
C LEU A 47 33.34 -24.49 -49.93
N LYS A 48 32.57 -23.42 -49.76
CA LYS A 48 31.11 -23.34 -49.88
C LYS A 48 30.63 -22.95 -51.29
N THR A 49 29.53 -23.60 -51.72
CA THR A 49 28.38 -23.09 -52.54
C THR A 49 28.65 -22.68 -54.01
N PRO A 50 27.65 -22.55 -54.95
CA PRO A 50 26.21 -22.27 -54.78
C PRO A 50 25.20 -22.93 -55.80
N LYS A 51 23.94 -22.46 -55.71
CA LYS A 51 22.61 -22.81 -56.30
C LYS A 51 22.44 -22.79 -57.85
N LYS A 52 21.46 -23.57 -58.37
CA LYS A 52 20.21 -23.14 -59.10
C LYS A 52 19.52 -24.33 -59.84
N GLU A 53 18.22 -24.60 -59.59
CA GLU A 53 17.04 -24.48 -60.51
C GLU A 53 17.02 -25.47 -61.71
N LYS A 54 15.95 -26.11 -62.21
CA LYS A 54 14.47 -25.96 -62.11
C LYS A 54 13.76 -27.14 -62.84
N PHE A 55 12.46 -27.33 -62.53
CA PHE A 55 11.34 -27.79 -63.39
C PHE A 55 11.21 -29.26 -63.83
N VAL A 56 10.02 -29.88 -63.61
CA VAL A 56 8.95 -30.10 -64.62
C VAL A 56 7.58 -30.20 -63.91
N LYS A 57 6.51 -29.77 -64.59
CA LYS A 57 5.12 -29.60 -64.13
C LYS A 57 4.14 -30.40 -65.02
N ARG A 58 2.92 -30.62 -64.47
CA ARG A 58 1.59 -30.91 -65.09
C ARG A 58 1.15 -32.39 -65.11
N ASP A 59 -0.12 -32.77 -64.95
CA ASP A 59 -1.38 -32.22 -64.41
C ASP A 59 -2.44 -33.33 -64.63
N SER A 60 -3.40 -33.53 -63.71
CA SER A 60 -4.85 -33.50 -64.02
C SER A 60 -5.71 -33.93 -62.81
N LYS A 61 -6.83 -33.21 -62.65
CA LYS A 61 -7.79 -33.18 -61.54
C LYS A 61 -8.78 -34.36 -61.59
N ALA A 62 -9.28 -34.81 -60.42
CA ALA A 62 -10.67 -34.57 -59.96
C ALA A 62 -11.06 -35.44 -58.74
N GLN A 63 -11.30 -34.81 -57.59
CA GLN A 63 -12.44 -35.04 -56.68
C GLN A 63 -12.36 -34.04 -55.50
N PRO A 64 -13.49 -33.48 -55.02
CA PRO A 64 -13.50 -32.52 -53.91
C PRO A 64 -13.21 -33.22 -52.58
N PRO A 65 -12.39 -32.64 -51.68
CA PRO A 65 -12.09 -33.27 -50.40
C PRO A 65 -13.28 -33.10 -49.44
N VAL A 66 -13.71 -34.25 -48.91
CA VAL A 66 -14.66 -34.40 -47.81
C VAL A 66 -14.21 -33.56 -46.61
N GLU A 67 -15.13 -32.83 -46.00
CA GLU A 67 -14.92 -32.01 -44.81
C GLU A 67 -14.25 -32.84 -43.69
N ALA A 68 -13.00 -32.50 -43.37
CA ALA A 68 -12.37 -32.97 -42.16
C ALA A 68 -13.05 -32.29 -40.95
N PRO A 69 -13.37 -33.02 -39.86
CA PRO A 69 -13.94 -32.41 -38.67
C PRO A 69 -13.00 -31.32 -38.14
N TYR A 70 -13.57 -30.15 -37.89
CA TYR A 70 -12.90 -29.00 -37.29
C TYR A 70 -12.20 -29.42 -35.99
N VAL A 71 -10.87 -29.55 -36.05
CA VAL A 71 -10.03 -29.66 -34.86
C VAL A 71 -9.70 -28.23 -34.44
N PRO A 72 -10.22 -27.73 -33.31
CA PRO A 72 -9.87 -26.39 -32.86
C PRO A 72 -8.35 -26.31 -32.69
N PRO A 73 -7.72 -25.18 -33.08
CA PRO A 73 -6.29 -25.01 -32.86
C PRO A 73 -6.03 -25.18 -31.36
N LYS A 74 -5.13 -26.11 -31.02
CA LYS A 74 -4.62 -26.24 -29.65
C LYS A 74 -4.20 -24.84 -29.22
N SER A 75 -4.88 -24.28 -28.23
CA SER A 75 -4.47 -23.03 -27.62
C SER A 75 -2.98 -23.15 -27.37
N GLN A 76 -2.18 -22.28 -27.98
CA GLN A 76 -0.84 -22.06 -27.46
C GLN A 76 -1.05 -21.82 -25.98
N ARG A 77 -0.57 -22.75 -25.15
CA ARG A 77 -0.56 -22.57 -23.71
C ARG A 77 0.18 -21.25 -23.53
N THR A 78 -0.57 -20.19 -23.25
CA THR A 78 -0.03 -19.02 -22.60
C THR A 78 0.72 -19.62 -21.43
N THR A 79 2.05 -19.51 -21.48
CA THR A 79 2.89 -19.89 -20.35
C THR A 79 2.37 -19.04 -19.20
N LYS A 80 1.53 -19.65 -18.36
CA LYS A 80 1.13 -19.07 -17.09
C LYS A 80 2.42 -18.58 -16.43
N PRO A 81 2.46 -17.36 -15.86
CA PRO A 81 3.62 -16.92 -15.12
C PRO A 81 4.00 -18.02 -14.13
N ILE A 82 5.28 -18.35 -14.13
CA ILE A 82 5.85 -19.38 -13.26
C ILE A 82 5.33 -19.08 -11.85
N SER A 83 4.54 -20.01 -11.31
CA SER A 83 4.03 -19.98 -9.95
C SER A 83 5.09 -19.47 -8.98
N ASP A 84 4.72 -18.60 -8.04
CA ASP A 84 5.53 -18.19 -6.88
C ASP A 84 5.97 -19.42 -6.08
N LYS A 85 7.03 -20.10 -6.54
CA LYS A 85 7.64 -21.21 -5.82
C LYS A 85 8.52 -20.59 -4.75
N THR A 86 8.13 -20.68 -3.50
CA THR A 86 9.01 -20.34 -2.38
C THR A 86 9.97 -21.49 -2.15
N ILE A 87 11.28 -21.19 -2.10
CA ILE A 87 12.33 -22.17 -1.79
C ILE A 87 12.76 -21.98 -0.35
N GLU A 88 12.82 -23.08 0.38
CA GLU A 88 13.37 -23.12 1.72
C GLU A 88 14.90 -23.25 1.65
N ILE A 89 15.63 -22.34 2.30
CA ILE A 89 17.10 -22.34 2.41
C ILE A 89 17.50 -22.75 3.82
N PHE A 90 18.52 -23.59 3.93
CA PHE A 90 19.15 -23.98 5.20
C PHE A 90 20.67 -23.80 5.11
N GLU A 91 21.33 -23.80 6.27
CA GLU A 91 22.77 -23.60 6.37
C GLU A 91 23.53 -24.81 5.80
N GLY A 92 24.51 -24.56 4.93
CA GLY A 92 25.29 -25.63 4.28
C GLY A 92 24.66 -26.24 3.03
N MET A 93 23.66 -25.59 2.42
CA MET A 93 23.08 -26.04 1.15
C MET A 93 24.14 -26.07 0.03
N THR A 94 24.13 -27.13 -0.79
CA THR A 94 25.04 -27.28 -1.93
C THR A 94 24.46 -26.74 -3.24
N VAL A 95 25.32 -26.46 -4.22
CA VAL A 95 24.91 -25.97 -5.56
C VAL A 95 23.95 -26.95 -6.25
N VAL A 96 24.19 -28.26 -6.09
CA VAL A 96 23.36 -29.32 -6.67
C VAL A 96 21.94 -29.30 -6.08
N GLU A 97 21.83 -29.09 -4.77
CA GLU A 97 20.55 -29.05 -4.11
C GLU A 97 19.77 -27.77 -4.45
N LEU A 98 20.47 -26.64 -4.54
CA LEU A 98 19.91 -25.40 -5.04
C LEU A 98 19.42 -25.54 -6.50
N ALA A 99 20.17 -26.20 -7.37
CA ALA A 99 19.78 -26.47 -8.76
C ALA A 99 18.47 -27.26 -8.83
N LYS A 100 18.34 -28.31 -8.01
CA LYS A 100 17.12 -29.13 -7.93
C LYS A 100 15.91 -28.31 -7.47
N ARG A 101 16.07 -27.47 -6.45
CA ARG A 101 14.96 -26.65 -5.90
C ARG A 101 14.58 -25.49 -6.83
N THR A 102 15.56 -24.87 -7.49
CA THR A 102 15.34 -23.75 -8.42
C THR A 102 14.88 -24.19 -9.81
N GLY A 103 15.10 -25.44 -10.19
CA GLY A 103 14.81 -25.95 -11.53
C GLY A 103 15.71 -25.35 -12.61
N LYS A 104 16.88 -24.82 -12.23
CA LYS A 104 17.89 -24.25 -13.13
C LYS A 104 19.08 -25.20 -13.31
N SER A 105 19.77 -25.07 -14.44
CA SER A 105 21.00 -25.82 -14.70
C SER A 105 22.14 -25.37 -13.79
N ILE A 106 22.95 -26.33 -13.32
CA ILE A 106 24.12 -26.11 -12.46
C ILE A 106 25.09 -25.11 -13.08
N SER A 107 25.30 -25.17 -14.41
CA SER A 107 26.17 -24.23 -15.15
C SER A 107 25.72 -22.77 -15.04
N THR A 108 24.42 -22.51 -15.02
CA THR A 108 23.87 -21.17 -14.85
C THR A 108 24.14 -20.65 -13.45
N LEU A 109 23.98 -21.52 -12.44
CA LEU A 109 24.21 -21.17 -11.04
C LEU A 109 25.71 -20.93 -10.76
N GLN A 110 26.59 -21.73 -11.36
CA GLN A 110 28.05 -21.50 -11.31
C GLN A 110 28.45 -20.18 -11.98
N GLY A 111 27.84 -19.83 -13.11
CA GLY A 111 28.04 -18.53 -13.75
C GLY A 111 27.62 -17.37 -12.86
N ILE A 112 26.48 -17.50 -12.17
CA ILE A 112 26.01 -16.50 -11.20
C ILE A 112 26.97 -16.42 -10.00
N LEU A 113 27.40 -17.56 -9.43
CA LEU A 113 28.38 -17.61 -8.33
C LEU A 113 29.69 -16.88 -8.68
N THR A 114 30.18 -17.10 -9.91
CA THR A 114 31.38 -16.44 -10.41
C THR A 114 31.18 -14.92 -10.52
N ASN A 115 30.00 -14.47 -10.97
CA ASN A 115 29.66 -13.05 -11.04
C ASN A 115 29.50 -12.40 -9.65
N VAL A 116 29.02 -13.17 -8.68
CA VAL A 116 28.93 -12.78 -7.27
C VAL A 116 30.32 -12.73 -6.62
N GLY A 117 31.35 -13.31 -7.25
CA GLY A 117 32.74 -13.23 -6.80
C GLY A 117 33.14 -14.33 -5.82
N GLU A 118 32.32 -15.37 -5.68
CA GLU A 118 32.60 -16.49 -4.80
C GLU A 118 33.28 -17.63 -5.56
N LYS A 119 34.42 -18.07 -5.02
CA LYS A 119 35.20 -19.15 -5.61
C LYS A 119 34.81 -20.46 -4.96
N VAL A 120 33.82 -21.12 -5.54
CA VAL A 120 33.44 -22.49 -5.12
C VAL A 120 34.35 -23.47 -5.89
N GLY A 121 35.04 -24.34 -5.17
CA GLY A 121 35.98 -25.30 -5.77
C GLY A 121 35.26 -26.51 -6.37
N THR A 122 34.19 -26.95 -5.72
CA THR A 122 33.44 -28.16 -6.07
C THR A 122 31.93 -27.94 -5.95
N GLU A 123 31.12 -28.67 -6.74
CA GLU A 123 29.64 -28.55 -6.73
C GLU A 123 28.98 -28.96 -5.40
N PHE A 124 29.73 -29.62 -4.53
CA PHE A 124 29.31 -30.12 -3.23
C PHE A 124 29.74 -29.25 -2.06
N ASP A 125 30.47 -28.16 -2.31
CA ASP A 125 30.90 -27.28 -1.23
C ASP A 125 29.67 -26.58 -0.62
N PRO A 126 29.59 -26.48 0.72
CA PRO A 126 28.48 -25.83 1.39
C PRO A 126 28.50 -24.33 1.10
N LEU A 127 27.36 -23.79 0.65
CA LEU A 127 27.17 -22.36 0.46
C LEU A 127 26.64 -21.71 1.73
N SER A 128 27.06 -20.46 1.97
CA SER A 128 26.46 -19.63 3.01
C SER A 128 25.03 -19.23 2.62
N MET A 129 24.11 -19.10 3.59
CA MET A 129 22.71 -18.74 3.33
C MET A 129 22.57 -17.43 2.54
N GLU A 130 23.49 -16.50 2.74
CA GLU A 130 23.58 -15.19 2.10
C GLU A 130 23.80 -15.30 0.58
N VAL A 131 24.68 -16.20 0.18
CA VAL A 131 25.02 -16.45 -1.22
C VAL A 131 23.87 -17.13 -1.93
N VAL A 132 23.29 -18.13 -1.27
CA VAL A 132 22.12 -18.86 -1.77
C VAL A 132 20.96 -17.87 -2.01
N GLU A 133 20.82 -16.87 -1.14
CA GLU A 133 19.89 -15.76 -1.33
C GLU A 133 20.21 -14.92 -2.57
N LEU A 134 21.45 -14.44 -2.72
CA LEU A 134 21.88 -13.68 -3.90
C LEU A 134 21.58 -14.42 -5.21
N ILE A 135 21.86 -15.73 -5.26
CA ILE A 135 21.60 -16.54 -6.45
C ILE A 135 20.10 -16.62 -6.74
N ALA A 136 19.27 -16.89 -5.74
CA ALA A 136 17.83 -16.97 -5.95
C ALA A 136 17.22 -15.63 -6.37
N MET A 137 17.78 -14.51 -5.91
CA MET A 137 17.35 -13.17 -6.34
C MET A 137 17.64 -12.93 -7.82
N GLU A 138 18.80 -13.35 -8.30
CA GLU A 138 19.16 -13.27 -9.73
C GLU A 138 18.28 -14.20 -10.58
N VAL A 139 17.94 -15.38 -10.04
CA VAL A 139 17.04 -16.34 -10.68
C VAL A 139 15.57 -15.89 -10.65
N GLY A 140 15.20 -14.99 -9.74
CA GLY A 140 13.84 -14.46 -9.58
C GLY A 140 12.93 -15.35 -8.74
N ILE A 141 13.47 -16.04 -7.73
CA ILE A 141 12.71 -16.94 -6.85
C ILE A 141 12.63 -16.37 -5.43
N ASN A 142 11.49 -16.55 -4.77
CA ASN A 142 11.28 -16.13 -3.38
C ASN A 142 11.80 -17.19 -2.40
N ILE A 143 12.36 -16.73 -1.28
CA ILE A 143 13.05 -17.57 -0.31
C ILE A 143 12.37 -17.49 1.04
N LYS A 144 12.36 -18.62 1.75
CA LYS A 144 12.15 -18.68 3.20
C LYS A 144 13.41 -19.24 3.86
N ARG A 145 14.04 -18.49 4.76
CA ARG A 145 15.20 -18.94 5.52
C ARG A 145 14.73 -19.87 6.65
N LEU A 146 15.18 -21.12 6.62
CA LEU A 146 15.10 -22.04 7.75
C LEU A 146 16.42 -21.99 8.48
N HIS A 147 16.40 -21.49 9.70
CA HIS A 147 17.53 -21.66 10.60
C HIS A 147 17.46 -23.06 11.20
N SER A 148 18.54 -23.83 11.06
CA SER A 148 18.73 -25.10 11.77
C SER A 148 18.74 -24.81 13.27
N ASN A 149 17.90 -25.50 14.03
CA ASN A 149 17.89 -25.45 15.50
C ASN A 149 18.94 -26.39 16.13
N GLU A 150 19.79 -27.03 15.31
CA GLU A 150 20.72 -28.05 15.76
C GLU A 150 21.88 -27.42 16.53
N GLY A 151 21.87 -27.60 17.86
CA GLY A 151 22.95 -27.19 18.76
C GLY A 151 22.74 -25.90 19.56
N SER A 152 21.62 -25.20 19.36
CA SER A 152 21.31 -23.95 20.09
C SER A 152 20.45 -24.21 21.34
N GLU A 153 20.84 -23.67 22.50
CA GLU A 153 19.98 -23.65 23.68
C GLU A 153 18.72 -22.82 23.40
N ILE A 154 17.57 -23.49 23.40
CA ILE A 154 16.25 -22.87 23.24
C ILE A 154 15.74 -22.57 24.65
N LEU A 155 15.68 -21.29 24.99
CA LEU A 155 15.26 -20.82 26.30
C LEU A 155 13.90 -20.14 26.22
N PRO A 156 13.13 -20.13 27.33
CA PRO A 156 11.89 -19.37 27.41
C PRO A 156 12.19 -17.88 27.22
N ARG A 157 11.35 -17.19 26.46
CA ARG A 157 11.48 -15.75 26.20
C ARG A 157 10.22 -14.99 26.61
N PRO A 158 10.33 -13.70 26.92
CA PRO A 158 9.15 -12.91 27.25
C PRO A 158 8.24 -12.73 26.02
N PRO A 159 6.92 -12.67 26.21
CA PRO A 159 5.96 -12.41 25.13
C PRO A 159 6.07 -10.98 24.62
N VAL A 160 5.87 -10.80 23.31
CA VAL A 160 5.69 -9.49 22.69
C VAL A 160 4.20 -9.30 22.41
N VAL A 161 3.62 -8.23 22.95
CA VAL A 161 2.17 -7.98 22.97
C VAL A 161 1.85 -6.66 22.28
N THR A 162 0.98 -6.67 21.26
CA THR A 162 0.49 -5.43 20.66
C THR A 162 -0.85 -5.05 21.26
N VAL A 163 -1.04 -3.77 21.62
CA VAL A 163 -2.35 -3.25 22.02
C VAL A 163 -3.04 -2.58 20.84
N MET A 164 -4.25 -3.06 20.51
CA MET A 164 -5.07 -2.57 19.41
C MET A 164 -6.49 -2.20 19.88
N GLY A 165 -7.21 -1.42 19.08
CA GLY A 165 -8.57 -0.97 19.40
C GLY A 165 -8.91 0.37 18.75
N HIS A 166 -10.16 0.80 18.91
CA HIS A 166 -10.66 2.09 18.40
C HIS A 166 -9.98 3.30 19.07
N VAL A 167 -10.07 4.46 18.43
CA VAL A 167 -9.71 5.76 19.03
C VAL A 167 -10.50 5.96 20.34
N ASP A 168 -9.90 6.60 21.34
CA ASP A 168 -10.51 6.91 22.64
C ASP A 168 -11.01 5.72 23.49
N HIS A 169 -10.71 4.48 23.08
CA HIS A 169 -10.91 3.30 23.95
C HIS A 169 -9.87 3.21 25.09
N GLY A 170 -8.94 4.15 25.18
CA GLY A 170 -7.96 4.25 26.28
C GLY A 170 -6.78 3.29 26.17
N LYS A 171 -6.33 2.94 24.95
CA LYS A 171 -5.12 2.12 24.71
C LYS A 171 -3.88 2.72 25.37
N THR A 172 -3.57 3.97 25.03
CA THR A 172 -2.42 4.70 25.58
C THR A 172 -2.56 4.89 27.08
N SER A 173 -3.78 5.12 27.58
CA SER A 173 -4.05 5.22 29.02
C SER A 173 -3.82 3.90 29.76
N LEU A 174 -4.18 2.77 29.15
CA LEU A 174 -3.91 1.43 29.69
C LEU A 174 -2.40 1.17 29.74
N LEU A 175 -1.69 1.51 28.67
CA LEU A 175 -0.23 1.37 28.60
C LEU A 175 0.48 2.30 29.59
N ASP A 176 0.02 3.54 29.75
CA ASP A 176 0.52 4.47 30.76
C ASP A 176 0.32 3.94 32.19
N ALA A 177 -0.84 3.34 32.45
CA ALA A 177 -1.13 2.72 33.74
C ALA A 177 -0.17 1.56 34.05
N LEU A 178 0.10 0.69 33.06
CA LEU A 178 1.07 -0.41 33.16
C LEU A 178 2.51 0.08 33.31
N ARG A 179 2.89 1.15 32.61
CA ARG A 179 4.24 1.72 32.68
C ARG A 179 4.52 2.53 33.94
N GLN A 180 3.47 2.90 34.68
CA GLN A 180 3.53 3.91 35.73
C GLN A 180 4.07 5.27 35.23
N THR A 181 3.88 5.58 33.94
CA THR A 181 4.27 6.84 33.31
C THR A 181 3.06 7.54 32.70
N SER A 182 3.18 8.83 32.37
CA SER A 182 2.15 9.56 31.60
C SER A 182 2.75 10.07 30.29
N VAL A 183 2.65 9.24 29.25
CA VAL A 183 3.02 9.57 27.88
C VAL A 183 1.84 10.21 27.16
N ALA A 184 0.60 9.76 27.40
CA ALA A 184 -0.60 10.28 26.73
C ALA A 184 -0.77 11.81 26.93
N ALA A 185 -0.39 12.35 28.09
CA ALA A 185 -0.47 13.78 28.37
C ALA A 185 0.62 14.61 27.66
N LYS A 186 1.70 13.97 27.20
CA LYS A 186 2.83 14.64 26.52
C LYS A 186 2.73 14.58 25.00
N GLU A 187 1.93 13.67 24.44
CA GLU A 187 1.74 13.51 23.00
C GLU A 187 0.92 14.66 22.41
N ALA A 188 1.29 15.10 21.21
CA ALA A 188 0.61 16.20 20.52
C ALA A 188 -0.82 15.77 20.13
N GLY A 189 -1.81 16.52 20.61
CA GLY A 189 -3.23 16.20 20.39
C GLY A 189 -3.75 15.06 21.24
N GLY A 190 -2.99 14.58 22.24
CA GLY A 190 -3.41 13.51 23.14
C GLY A 190 -3.60 12.15 22.46
N ILE A 191 -3.03 11.96 21.26
CA ILE A 191 -3.14 10.73 20.47
C ILE A 191 -1.76 10.13 20.18
N THR A 192 -1.69 8.81 20.23
CA THR A 192 -0.52 8.05 19.80
C THR A 192 -0.47 8.01 18.28
N GLN A 193 0.66 8.44 17.72
CA GLN A 193 0.90 8.54 16.27
C GLN A 193 2.11 7.74 15.81
N HIS A 194 2.94 7.27 16.74
CA HIS A 194 4.16 6.49 16.49
C HIS A 194 4.02 5.10 17.08
N LEU A 195 4.78 4.15 16.55
CA LEU A 195 4.80 2.79 17.07
C LEU A 195 5.83 2.70 18.20
N GLY A 196 5.35 2.80 19.44
CA GLY A 196 6.20 2.72 20.63
C GLY A 196 6.41 1.28 21.07
N ALA A 197 7.60 0.95 21.57
CA ALA A 197 7.88 -0.31 22.26
C ALA A 197 8.37 -0.02 23.67
N PHE A 198 8.00 -0.84 24.65
CA PHE A 198 8.52 -0.75 26.01
C PHE A 198 8.38 -2.09 26.75
N VAL A 199 9.14 -2.24 27.83
CA VAL A 199 9.12 -3.45 28.66
C VAL A 199 8.47 -3.14 30.01
N VAL A 200 7.55 -4.00 30.44
CA VAL A 200 6.94 -3.99 31.77
C VAL A 200 7.48 -5.19 32.54
N GLY A 201 8.05 -4.94 33.72
CA GLY A 201 8.47 -5.98 34.64
C GLY A 201 7.36 -6.28 35.65
N MET A 202 7.06 -7.56 35.84
CA MET A 202 6.04 -8.03 36.78
C MET A 202 6.66 -8.31 38.15
N THR A 203 5.81 -8.40 39.18
CA THR A 203 6.22 -8.79 40.54
C THR A 203 6.72 -10.24 40.61
N SER A 204 6.26 -11.10 39.71
CA SER A 204 6.71 -12.49 39.55
C SER A 204 8.15 -12.63 39.04
N GLY A 205 8.76 -11.54 38.55
CA GLY A 205 10.07 -11.54 37.89
C GLY A 205 9.99 -11.81 36.38
N ALA A 206 8.81 -12.12 35.84
CA ALA A 206 8.57 -12.15 34.40
C ALA A 206 8.54 -10.73 33.81
N SER A 207 8.69 -10.63 32.49
CA SER A 207 8.59 -9.35 31.77
C SER A 207 7.77 -9.52 30.51
N ILE A 208 7.08 -8.46 30.11
CA ILE A 208 6.25 -8.41 28.90
C ILE A 208 6.70 -7.22 28.09
N THR A 209 6.89 -7.43 26.77
CA THR A 209 7.21 -6.33 25.86
C THR A 209 5.94 -5.88 25.17
N PHE A 210 5.56 -4.62 25.36
CA PHE A 210 4.38 -4.02 24.74
C PHE A 210 4.74 -3.20 23.51
N LEU A 211 3.90 -3.33 22.48
CA LEU A 211 3.85 -2.46 21.31
C LEU A 211 2.57 -1.62 21.33
N ASP A 212 2.74 -0.30 21.31
CA ASP A 212 1.66 0.66 21.25
C ASP A 212 1.33 1.02 19.80
N THR A 213 0.13 0.66 19.33
CA THR A 213 -0.31 0.99 17.98
C THR A 213 -1.35 2.11 17.95
N PRO A 214 -1.25 3.05 16.99
CA PRO A 214 -2.24 4.11 16.82
C PRO A 214 -3.62 3.57 16.42
N GLY A 215 -4.67 4.18 16.98
CA GLY A 215 -6.07 3.79 16.76
C GLY A 215 -6.73 4.34 15.50
N HIS A 216 -6.21 5.43 14.94
CA HIS A 216 -6.87 6.13 13.85
C HIS A 216 -6.82 5.32 12.54
N ALA A 217 -7.90 5.38 11.74
CA ALA A 217 -8.05 4.65 10.47
C ALA A 217 -6.83 4.77 9.52
N ALA A 218 -6.32 5.99 9.30
CA ALA A 218 -5.11 6.28 8.52
C ALA A 218 -3.86 5.44 8.88
N PHE A 219 -3.74 4.93 10.11
CA PHE A 219 -2.60 4.12 10.53
C PHE A 219 -2.84 2.60 10.45
N SER A 220 -3.74 2.16 9.57
CA SER A 220 -4.01 0.73 9.32
C SER A 220 -2.74 -0.08 9.06
N ALA A 221 -1.83 0.44 8.22
CA ALA A 221 -0.56 -0.21 7.92
C ALA A 221 0.33 -0.41 9.16
N MET A 222 0.27 0.49 10.15
CA MET A 222 1.01 0.32 11.41
C MET A 222 0.41 -0.78 12.27
N ARG A 223 -0.93 -0.91 12.32
CA ARG A 223 -1.60 -2.01 13.03
C ARG A 223 -1.27 -3.36 12.40
N ALA A 224 -1.33 -3.47 11.08
CA ALA A 224 -0.96 -4.69 10.36
C ALA A 224 0.49 -5.13 10.69
N ARG A 225 1.43 -4.16 10.73
CA ARG A 225 2.82 -4.43 11.15
C ARG A 225 2.93 -4.85 12.61
N GLY A 226 2.22 -4.18 13.52
CA GLY A 226 2.19 -4.56 14.93
C GLY A 226 1.74 -6.00 15.12
N ALA A 227 0.61 -6.39 14.50
CA ALA A 227 0.11 -7.77 14.55
C ALA A 227 1.13 -8.79 14.02
N ALA A 228 1.83 -8.50 12.92
CA ALA A 228 2.78 -9.44 12.32
C ALA A 228 4.03 -9.70 13.19
N VAL A 229 4.38 -8.77 14.08
CA VAL A 229 5.59 -8.87 14.93
C VAL A 229 5.31 -9.54 16.27
N THR A 230 4.06 -9.50 16.74
CA THR A 230 3.72 -9.90 18.11
C THR A 230 3.21 -11.31 18.24
N ASP A 231 3.40 -11.86 19.43
CA ASP A 231 2.94 -13.19 19.81
C ASP A 231 1.48 -13.16 20.26
N ILE A 232 1.03 -12.05 20.85
CA ILE A 232 -0.34 -11.87 21.37
C ILE A 232 -0.84 -10.47 21.02
N VAL A 233 -2.12 -10.34 20.66
CA VAL A 233 -2.79 -9.03 20.48
C VAL A 233 -3.78 -8.81 21.61
N VAL A 234 -3.64 -7.68 22.32
CA VAL A 234 -4.66 -7.20 23.26
C VAL A 234 -5.63 -6.29 22.54
N LEU A 235 -6.89 -6.70 22.45
CA LEU A 235 -7.97 -5.91 21.87
C LEU A 235 -8.67 -5.11 22.96
N VAL A 236 -8.48 -3.79 22.95
CA VAL A 236 -9.08 -2.86 23.91
C VAL A 236 -10.42 -2.35 23.39
N VAL A 237 -11.49 -2.66 24.12
CA VAL A 237 -12.85 -2.23 23.81
C VAL A 237 -13.41 -1.45 24.98
N ALA A 238 -13.93 -0.24 24.76
CA ALA A 238 -14.46 0.56 25.85
C ALA A 238 -15.87 0.10 26.24
N ALA A 239 -16.12 0.02 27.55
CA ALA A 239 -17.36 -0.45 28.18
C ALA A 239 -18.60 0.41 27.84
N ASP A 240 -18.37 1.68 27.51
CA ASP A 240 -19.38 2.68 27.15
C ASP A 240 -19.69 2.71 25.64
N ASP A 241 -18.67 2.55 24.79
CA ASP A 241 -18.79 2.67 23.34
C ASP A 241 -19.18 1.34 22.66
N GLY A 242 -18.52 0.25 23.05
CA GLY A 242 -18.67 -1.08 22.45
C GLY A 242 -17.84 -1.30 21.18
N VAL A 243 -18.26 -2.26 20.35
CA VAL A 243 -17.51 -2.64 19.13
C VAL A 243 -17.70 -1.62 18.02
N MET A 244 -16.58 -1.06 17.55
CA MET A 244 -16.53 -0.04 16.48
C MET A 244 -15.81 -0.55 15.23
N PRO A 245 -15.93 0.10 14.05
CA PRO A 245 -15.31 -0.37 12.80
C PRO A 245 -13.79 -0.61 12.89
N GLN A 246 -13.07 0.24 13.63
CA GLN A 246 -11.61 0.08 13.83
C GLN A 246 -11.27 -1.11 14.74
N THR A 247 -12.20 -1.51 15.61
CA THR A 247 -12.08 -2.74 16.42
C THR A 247 -12.18 -3.96 15.51
N LEU A 248 -13.14 -3.96 14.57
CA LEU A 248 -13.28 -5.01 13.56
C LEU A 248 -12.03 -5.10 12.65
N GLU A 249 -11.48 -3.94 12.28
CA GLU A 249 -10.26 -3.89 11.50
C GLU A 249 -9.07 -4.48 12.28
N ALA A 250 -8.92 -4.14 13.57
CA ALA A 250 -7.91 -4.74 14.43
C ALA A 250 -8.05 -6.27 14.56
N MET A 251 -9.29 -6.75 14.70
CA MET A 251 -9.59 -8.18 14.69
C MET A 251 -9.20 -8.84 13.36
N ALA A 252 -9.46 -8.18 12.23
CA ALA A 252 -9.09 -8.68 10.92
C ALA A 252 -7.57 -8.80 10.76
N HIS A 253 -6.80 -7.81 11.23
CA HIS A 253 -5.33 -7.85 11.22
C HIS A 253 -4.77 -8.98 12.08
N ALA A 254 -5.31 -9.18 13.29
CA ALA A 254 -4.90 -10.26 14.17
C ALA A 254 -5.24 -11.64 13.59
N LYS A 255 -6.44 -11.81 13.02
CA LYS A 255 -6.83 -13.04 12.31
C LYS A 255 -5.96 -13.30 11.08
N ALA A 256 -5.63 -12.28 10.30
CA ALA A 256 -4.75 -12.40 9.12
C ALA A 256 -3.31 -12.77 9.50
N ALA A 257 -2.83 -12.28 10.64
CA ALA A 257 -1.51 -12.62 11.18
C ALA A 257 -1.50 -13.98 11.92
N ASN A 258 -2.66 -14.62 12.13
CA ASN A 258 -2.82 -15.83 12.91
C ASN A 258 -2.28 -15.71 14.34
N VAL A 259 -2.58 -14.58 14.99
CA VAL A 259 -2.11 -14.25 16.35
C VAL A 259 -3.28 -14.34 17.33
N PRO A 260 -3.12 -15.01 18.49
CA PRO A 260 -4.17 -15.09 19.50
C PRO A 260 -4.53 -13.71 20.06
N ILE A 261 -5.82 -13.54 20.37
CA ILE A 261 -6.39 -12.28 20.86
C ILE A 261 -6.78 -12.46 22.32
N VAL A 262 -6.39 -11.49 23.17
CA VAL A 262 -6.91 -11.32 24.53
C VAL A 262 -7.71 -10.02 24.55
N VAL A 263 -8.94 -10.05 25.08
CA VAL A 263 -9.82 -8.87 25.09
C VAL A 263 -9.72 -8.17 26.44
N ALA A 264 -9.45 -6.86 26.41
CA ALA A 264 -9.50 -5.99 27.57
C ALA A 264 -10.69 -5.02 27.45
N ILE A 265 -11.73 -5.22 28.26
CA ILE A 265 -12.87 -4.32 28.34
C ILE A 265 -12.49 -3.15 29.27
N ASN A 266 -12.25 -1.97 28.70
CA ASN A 266 -11.77 -0.81 29.44
C ASN A 266 -12.91 0.14 29.85
N LYS A 267 -12.63 1.11 30.72
CA LYS A 267 -13.58 2.11 31.24
C LYS A 267 -14.74 1.52 32.07
N CYS A 268 -14.53 0.37 32.72
CA CYS A 268 -15.51 -0.23 33.64
C CYS A 268 -15.83 0.63 34.88
N ASP A 269 -15.09 1.72 35.09
CA ASP A 269 -15.36 2.69 36.15
C ASP A 269 -16.52 3.65 35.85
N LYS A 270 -16.92 3.79 34.57
CA LYS A 270 -18.00 4.69 34.17
C LYS A 270 -19.36 4.11 34.53
N PRO A 271 -20.35 4.94 34.92
CA PRO A 271 -21.69 4.46 35.25
C PRO A 271 -22.45 3.90 34.04
N ALA A 272 -22.06 4.29 32.82
CA ALA A 272 -22.63 3.78 31.57
C ALA A 272 -21.94 2.49 31.07
N ALA A 273 -20.96 1.95 31.81
CA ALA A 273 -20.23 0.75 31.43
C ALA A 273 -21.14 -0.48 31.41
N ASN A 274 -21.15 -1.22 30.30
CA ASN A 274 -21.86 -2.49 30.20
C ASN A 274 -20.97 -3.56 29.54
N PRO A 275 -20.17 -4.31 30.33
CA PRO A 275 -19.30 -5.37 29.84
C PRO A 275 -20.06 -6.53 29.18
N GLU A 276 -21.24 -6.89 29.69
CA GLU A 276 -22.07 -7.98 29.15
C GLU A 276 -22.51 -7.70 27.71
N ARG A 277 -22.92 -6.45 27.42
CA ARG A 277 -23.25 -6.03 26.06
C ARG A 277 -22.10 -6.25 25.09
N ILE A 278 -20.87 -5.97 25.53
CA ILE A 278 -19.68 -6.10 24.69
C ILE A 278 -19.34 -7.55 24.42
N ARG A 279 -19.48 -8.44 25.42
CA ARG A 279 -19.32 -9.88 25.23
C ARG A 279 -20.24 -10.39 24.11
N ILE A 280 -21.51 -10.00 24.15
CA ILE A 280 -22.49 -10.39 23.12
C ILE A 280 -22.12 -9.84 21.74
N GLN A 281 -21.68 -8.58 21.66
CA GLN A 281 -21.25 -7.97 20.40
C GLN A 281 -20.02 -8.69 19.81
N LEU A 282 -18.98 -8.94 20.62
CA LEU A 282 -17.78 -9.63 20.16
C LEU A 282 -18.08 -11.06 19.71
N ALA A 283 -18.97 -11.77 20.42
CA ALA A 283 -19.45 -13.08 20.01
C ALA A 283 -20.17 -13.03 18.65
N SER A 284 -21.01 -12.02 18.43
CA SER A 284 -21.73 -11.84 17.15
C SER A 284 -20.78 -11.57 15.97
N GLU A 285 -19.65 -10.91 16.22
CA GLU A 285 -18.60 -10.63 15.23
C GLU A 285 -17.61 -11.80 15.05
N GLY A 286 -17.91 -12.95 15.67
CA GLY A 286 -17.17 -14.20 15.50
C GLY A 286 -15.86 -14.27 16.29
N LEU A 287 -15.82 -13.69 17.50
CA LEU A 287 -14.84 -14.04 18.53
C LEU A 287 -15.47 -14.98 19.55
N MET A 288 -14.94 -16.20 19.66
CA MET A 288 -15.42 -17.18 20.61
C MET A 288 -14.81 -16.90 21.99
N LEU A 289 -15.61 -16.31 22.89
CA LEU A 289 -15.20 -15.93 24.24
C LEU A 289 -15.20 -17.12 25.20
N GLU A 290 -14.31 -17.13 26.20
CA GLU A 290 -14.22 -18.19 27.21
C GLU A 290 -15.54 -18.45 27.94
N ASP A 291 -16.26 -17.40 28.35
CA ASP A 291 -17.57 -17.50 29.02
C ASP A 291 -18.61 -18.27 28.19
N MET A 292 -18.42 -18.33 26.87
CA MET A 292 -19.30 -18.99 25.90
C MET A 292 -18.69 -20.29 25.34
N GLY A 293 -17.63 -20.81 25.98
CA GLY A 293 -16.95 -22.05 25.59
C GLY A 293 -15.91 -21.88 24.47
N GLY A 294 -15.42 -20.66 24.25
CA GLY A 294 -14.33 -20.35 23.32
C GLY A 294 -12.96 -20.24 23.99
N ASP A 295 -11.97 -19.79 23.21
CA ASP A 295 -10.56 -19.71 23.64
C ASP A 295 -10.11 -18.26 23.96
N VAL A 296 -10.95 -17.26 23.69
CA VAL A 296 -10.59 -15.84 23.86
C VAL A 296 -10.88 -15.38 25.29
N GLN A 297 -9.80 -15.10 26.02
CA GLN A 297 -9.85 -14.52 27.36
C GLN A 297 -10.40 -13.09 27.34
N VAL A 298 -11.27 -12.79 28.31
CA VAL A 298 -11.88 -11.46 28.49
C VAL A 298 -11.56 -10.96 29.89
N VAL A 299 -10.90 -9.80 29.97
CA VAL A 299 -10.55 -9.16 31.25
C VAL A 299 -11.19 -7.78 31.33
N GLU A 300 -11.88 -7.51 32.42
CA GLU A 300 -12.45 -6.20 32.71
C GLU A 300 -11.41 -5.30 33.41
N VAL A 301 -11.16 -4.12 32.86
CA VAL A 301 -10.13 -3.20 33.32
C VAL A 301 -10.64 -1.76 33.44
N SER A 302 -10.03 -1.00 34.35
CA SER A 302 -10.12 0.47 34.34
C SER A 302 -8.72 1.05 34.38
N ALA A 303 -8.29 1.63 33.25
CA ALA A 303 -7.00 2.31 33.15
C ALA A 303 -6.87 3.49 34.13
N MET A 304 -7.96 4.22 34.39
CA MET A 304 -7.96 5.39 35.27
C MET A 304 -7.88 5.00 36.75
N LYS A 305 -8.68 4.02 37.19
CA LYS A 305 -8.66 3.53 38.58
C LYS A 305 -7.55 2.51 38.84
N LYS A 306 -6.85 2.06 37.80
CA LYS A 306 -5.83 0.99 37.84
C LYS A 306 -6.37 -0.32 38.44
N THR A 307 -7.62 -0.66 38.12
CA THR A 307 -8.26 -1.90 38.57
C THR A 307 -8.22 -2.93 37.44
N GLY A 308 -7.96 -4.19 37.77
CA GLY A 308 -7.94 -5.31 36.82
C GLY A 308 -6.67 -5.40 35.95
N LEU A 309 -5.67 -4.55 36.19
CA LEU A 309 -4.39 -4.59 35.47
C LEU A 309 -3.61 -5.87 35.80
N ASP A 310 -3.56 -6.26 37.07
CA ASP A 310 -2.91 -7.49 37.51
C ASP A 310 -3.53 -8.72 36.85
N ASN A 311 -4.87 -8.77 36.74
CA ASN A 311 -5.58 -9.85 36.06
C ASN A 311 -5.26 -9.91 34.56
N LEU A 312 -5.11 -8.75 33.90
CA LEU A 312 -4.73 -8.69 32.48
C LEU A 312 -3.29 -9.17 32.28
N GLU A 313 -2.40 -8.78 33.19
CA GLU A 313 -1.01 -9.20 33.26
C GLU A 313 -0.88 -10.73 33.42
N GLU A 314 -1.64 -11.32 34.35
CA GLU A 314 -1.71 -12.77 34.57
C GLU A 314 -2.30 -13.51 33.37
N ALA A 315 -3.37 -13.01 32.76
CA ALA A 315 -3.98 -13.58 31.56
C ALA A 315 -2.98 -13.64 30.39
N LEU A 316 -2.24 -12.56 30.15
CA LEU A 316 -1.21 -12.52 29.11
C LEU A 316 -0.07 -13.50 29.37
N LEU A 317 0.35 -13.65 30.62
CA LEU A 317 1.40 -14.58 30.99
C LEU A 317 0.93 -16.04 30.81
N LEU A 318 -0.28 -16.36 31.26
CA LEU A 318 -0.89 -17.67 31.09
C LEU A 318 -1.03 -18.03 29.60
N GLN A 319 -1.47 -17.08 28.77
CA GLN A 319 -1.52 -17.27 27.32
C GLN A 319 -0.13 -17.55 26.73
N ALA A 320 0.91 -16.85 27.21
CA ALA A 320 2.28 -17.06 26.76
C ALA A 320 2.83 -18.44 27.19
N GLU A 321 2.45 -18.93 28.37
CA GLU A 321 2.81 -20.27 28.86
C GLU A 321 2.16 -21.38 28.04
N ILE A 322 0.87 -21.23 27.67
CA ILE A 322 0.16 -22.16 26.78
C ILE A 322 0.85 -22.24 25.42
N MET A 323 1.37 -21.13 24.92
CA MET A 323 2.08 -21.06 23.64
C MET A 323 3.53 -21.60 23.70
N ASP A 324 4.07 -21.88 24.89
CA ASP A 324 5.44 -22.35 25.11
C ASP A 324 6.48 -21.49 24.37
N LEU A 325 6.40 -20.16 24.57
CA LEU A 325 7.22 -19.19 23.84
C LEU A 325 8.72 -19.37 24.11
N LYS A 326 9.42 -19.73 23.06
CA LYS A 326 10.83 -20.11 23.08
C LYS A 326 11.63 -19.34 22.04
N ALA A 327 12.89 -19.03 22.36
CA ALA A 327 13.82 -18.49 21.39
C ALA A 327 15.25 -18.97 21.66
N ARG A 328 16.02 -19.05 20.56
CA ARG A 328 17.47 -19.22 20.64
C ARG A 328 18.10 -17.94 21.19
N ILE A 329 19.05 -18.08 22.10
CA ILE A 329 19.87 -16.94 22.58
C ILE A 329 21.18 -16.88 21.79
N ASP A 330 21.75 -18.03 21.47
CA ASP A 330 23.01 -18.13 20.75
C ASP A 330 22.83 -18.13 19.23
N GLY A 331 23.86 -17.65 18.53
CA GLY A 331 23.90 -17.58 17.07
C GLY A 331 23.55 -16.21 16.48
N PRO A 332 23.46 -16.13 15.13
CA PRO A 332 23.22 -14.87 14.43
C PRO A 332 21.85 -14.30 14.81
N ALA A 333 21.85 -13.01 15.17
CA ALA A 333 20.63 -12.33 15.54
C ALA A 333 19.71 -12.15 14.32
N HIS A 334 18.44 -12.42 14.54
CA HIS A 334 17.35 -12.09 13.66
C HIS A 334 16.44 -11.11 14.40
N ALA A 335 16.30 -9.91 13.86
CA ALA A 335 15.44 -8.88 14.43
C ALA A 335 14.53 -8.29 13.36
N TYR A 336 13.46 -7.64 13.77
CA TYR A 336 12.49 -7.04 12.86
C TYR A 336 12.43 -5.53 13.07
N VAL A 337 12.40 -4.76 11.98
CA VAL A 337 12.25 -3.31 12.06
C VAL A 337 10.81 -2.95 12.38
N VAL A 338 10.62 -2.39 13.56
CA VAL A 338 9.34 -1.81 13.99
C VAL A 338 9.16 -0.45 13.32
N GLU A 339 10.17 0.40 13.42
CA GLU A 339 10.08 1.78 12.99
C GLU A 339 11.47 2.36 12.66
N ALA A 340 11.52 3.35 11.76
CA ALA A 340 12.77 3.97 11.32
C ALA A 340 12.62 5.49 11.18
N ARG A 341 13.57 6.25 11.72
CA ARG A 341 13.58 7.72 11.74
C ARG A 341 14.97 8.28 11.42
N LEU A 342 15.02 9.54 11.01
CA LEU A 342 16.27 10.24 10.71
C LEU A 342 16.57 11.31 11.76
N ASP A 343 17.70 11.18 12.45
CA ASP A 343 18.18 12.19 13.42
C ASP A 343 19.38 12.97 12.87
N LYS A 344 19.46 14.28 13.18
CA LYS A 344 20.52 15.17 12.66
C LYS A 344 21.91 14.86 13.22
N GLY A 345 22.01 14.30 14.43
CA GLY A 345 23.29 13.97 15.06
C GLY A 345 23.65 12.50 14.92
N LYS A 346 22.68 11.61 15.16
CA LYS A 346 22.91 10.16 15.16
C LYS A 346 22.79 9.53 13.77
N GLY A 347 22.20 10.23 12.81
CA GLY A 347 21.91 9.68 11.48
C GLY A 347 20.65 8.80 11.48
N PRO A 348 20.57 7.76 10.61
CA PRO A 348 19.45 6.83 10.60
C PRO A 348 19.37 6.04 11.91
N LEU A 349 18.20 6.11 12.55
CA LEU A 349 17.86 5.40 13.77
C LEU A 349 16.75 4.40 13.47
N VAL A 350 16.90 3.19 13.98
CA VAL A 350 15.96 2.10 13.72
C VAL A 350 15.55 1.45 15.02
N THR A 351 14.26 1.47 15.29
CA THR A 351 13.63 0.72 16.37
C THR A 351 13.35 -0.69 15.89
N ALA A 352 13.87 -1.69 16.59
CA ALA A 352 13.76 -3.09 16.23
C ALA A 352 13.43 -3.98 17.43
N ILE A 353 12.77 -5.10 17.18
CA ILE A 353 12.58 -6.17 18.17
C ILE A 353 13.38 -7.38 17.75
N VAL A 354 14.20 -7.90 18.66
CA VAL A 354 14.99 -9.12 18.43
C VAL A 354 14.07 -10.34 18.52
N LYS A 355 14.00 -11.17 17.49
CA LYS A 355 13.18 -12.40 17.49
C LYS A 355 13.95 -13.60 18.05
N GLY A 356 15.23 -13.70 17.70
CA GLY A 356 16.11 -14.78 18.15
C GLY A 356 17.58 -14.46 17.90
N GLY A 357 18.45 -15.09 18.67
CA GLY A 357 19.88 -14.78 18.71
C GLY A 357 20.16 -13.52 19.54
N THR A 358 21.44 -13.16 19.64
CA THR A 358 21.89 -12.00 20.41
C THR A 358 22.56 -10.99 19.48
N LEU A 359 22.04 -9.76 19.44
CA LEU A 359 22.62 -8.69 18.64
C LEU A 359 23.71 -7.98 19.43
N LEU A 360 24.89 -7.80 18.83
CA LEU A 360 26.04 -7.17 19.49
C LEU A 360 26.42 -5.87 18.80
N CYS A 361 26.88 -4.92 19.61
CA CYS A 361 27.49 -3.70 19.08
C CYS A 361 28.73 -4.02 18.23
N GLY A 362 28.91 -3.31 17.10
CA GLY A 362 30.04 -3.48 16.19
C GLY A 362 29.83 -4.50 15.07
N GLN A 363 28.74 -5.28 15.08
CA GLN A 363 28.40 -6.23 14.01
C GLN A 363 27.93 -5.52 12.73
N TYR A 364 28.12 -6.19 11.60
CA TYR A 364 27.57 -5.76 10.32
C TYR A 364 26.16 -6.35 10.15
N VAL A 365 25.23 -5.50 9.71
CA VAL A 365 23.84 -5.89 9.50
C VAL A 365 23.35 -5.44 8.13
N VAL A 366 22.46 -6.24 7.57
CA VAL A 366 21.68 -5.93 6.38
C VAL A 366 20.22 -5.82 6.80
N VAL A 367 19.57 -4.72 6.43
CA VAL A 367 18.19 -4.42 6.77
C VAL A 367 17.46 -4.02 5.49
N GLY A 368 16.61 -4.91 4.97
CA GLY A 368 15.97 -4.70 3.68
C GLY A 368 17.00 -4.43 2.58
N SER A 369 16.88 -3.30 1.87
CA SER A 369 17.84 -2.84 0.86
C SER A 369 19.03 -2.05 1.40
N GLU A 370 19.09 -1.78 2.71
CA GLU A 370 20.12 -0.99 3.36
C GLU A 370 21.07 -1.87 4.17
N TRP A 371 22.25 -1.35 4.49
CA TRP A 371 23.22 -2.04 5.34
C TRP A 371 23.99 -1.06 6.22
N GLY A 372 24.66 -1.57 7.23
CA GLY A 372 25.58 -0.77 8.03
C GLY A 372 26.27 -1.56 9.12
N ARG A 373 27.11 -0.86 9.88
CA ARG A 373 27.76 -1.39 11.07
C ARG A 373 27.07 -0.80 12.29
N ILE A 374 26.65 -1.64 13.22
CA ILE A 374 26.03 -1.20 14.48
C ILE A 374 27.08 -0.41 15.26
N ARG A 375 26.86 0.91 15.42
CA ARG A 375 27.73 1.78 16.21
C ARG A 375 27.33 1.79 17.69
N ALA A 376 26.04 1.72 17.94
CA ALA A 376 25.48 1.69 19.28
C ALA A 376 24.11 0.99 19.23
N ILE A 377 23.81 0.29 20.31
CA ILE A 377 22.47 -0.23 20.61
C ILE A 377 22.00 0.49 21.87
N ARG A 378 20.77 1.00 21.84
CA ARG A 378 20.11 1.63 22.98
C ARG A 378 18.83 0.90 23.33
N ASP A 379 18.52 0.89 24.61
CA ASP A 379 17.20 0.54 25.10
C ASP A 379 16.22 1.71 24.89
N MET A 380 14.92 1.47 25.05
CA MET A 380 13.84 2.47 24.95
C MET A 380 13.95 3.59 26.00
N ALA A 381 14.72 3.36 27.07
CA ALA A 381 15.11 4.38 28.05
C ALA A 381 16.40 5.17 27.67
N GLU A 382 16.84 5.08 26.40
CA GLU A 382 18.05 5.68 25.80
C GLU A 382 19.40 5.24 26.40
N LYS A 383 19.38 4.26 27.31
CA LYS A 383 20.59 3.68 27.92
C LYS A 383 21.33 2.81 26.90
N LEU A 384 22.65 2.91 26.86
CA LEU A 384 23.50 2.08 26.00
C LEU A 384 23.51 0.64 26.50
N VAL A 385 23.34 -0.30 25.58
CA VAL A 385 23.34 -1.73 25.86
C VAL A 385 24.35 -2.41 24.92
N GLU A 386 25.18 -3.31 25.44
CA GLU A 386 26.18 -4.01 24.62
C GLU A 386 25.60 -5.21 23.86
N LYS A 387 24.60 -5.88 24.45
CA LYS A 387 23.97 -7.11 23.94
C LYS A 387 22.45 -7.01 24.01
N ALA A 388 21.78 -7.19 22.88
CA ALA A 388 20.31 -7.26 22.83
C ALA A 388 19.84 -8.71 22.79
N ARG A 389 18.96 -9.07 23.73
CA ARG A 389 18.39 -10.42 23.87
C ARG A 389 17.07 -10.56 23.09
N PRO A 390 16.61 -11.79 22.80
CA PRO A 390 15.30 -12.02 22.20
C PRO A 390 14.17 -11.33 22.97
N ALA A 391 13.16 -10.86 22.23
CA ALA A 391 12.03 -10.05 22.65
C ALA A 391 12.35 -8.67 23.25
N MET A 392 13.63 -8.28 23.38
CA MET A 392 14.00 -6.94 23.83
C MET A 392 13.80 -5.92 22.69
N PRO A 393 13.08 -4.81 22.94
CA PRO A 393 13.00 -3.70 22.00
C PRO A 393 14.26 -2.84 22.09
N ILE A 394 14.88 -2.53 20.96
CA ILE A 394 16.13 -1.78 20.89
C ILE A 394 16.11 -0.72 19.79
N GLU A 395 16.89 0.34 19.98
CA GLU A 395 17.20 1.33 18.95
C GLU A 395 18.64 1.14 18.46
N ILE A 396 18.80 0.96 17.15
CA ILE A 396 20.07 0.69 16.48
C ILE A 396 20.54 1.95 15.75
N GLU A 397 21.81 2.29 15.94
CA GLU A 397 22.48 3.39 15.24
C GLU A 397 23.57 2.87 14.29
N GLY A 398 23.77 3.51 13.13
CA GLY A 398 24.92 3.25 12.25
C GLY A 398 24.61 2.63 10.89
N LEU A 399 23.34 2.53 10.51
CA LEU A 399 22.95 2.20 9.14
C LEU A 399 23.33 3.32 8.17
N LYS A 400 23.64 2.97 6.92
CA LYS A 400 23.99 3.92 5.86
C LYS A 400 22.77 4.64 5.27
N GLY A 401 21.62 3.98 5.30
CA GLY A 401 20.35 4.51 4.81
C GLY A 401 19.21 4.15 5.75
N LEU A 402 18.02 4.64 5.41
CA LEU A 402 16.80 4.38 6.18
C LEU A 402 16.10 3.14 5.61
N PRO A 403 16.00 2.04 6.39
CA PRO A 403 15.25 0.87 5.96
C PRO A 403 13.73 1.10 6.02
N ARG A 404 12.96 0.16 5.48
CA ARG A 404 11.51 0.21 5.59
C ARG A 404 11.06 -0.39 6.91
N ALA A 405 9.98 0.17 7.45
CA ALA A 405 9.27 -0.46 8.56
C ALA A 405 8.73 -1.81 8.08
N GLY A 406 9.05 -2.89 8.80
CA GLY A 406 8.73 -4.24 8.38
C GLY A 406 9.88 -5.08 7.83
N ASP A 407 11.05 -4.48 7.61
CA ASP A 407 12.20 -5.23 7.09
C ASP A 407 12.85 -6.11 8.16
N ASP A 408 13.34 -7.29 7.77
CA ASP A 408 14.17 -8.13 8.63
C ASP A 408 15.60 -7.58 8.72
N ILE A 409 16.14 -7.60 9.94
CA ILE A 409 17.52 -7.32 10.28
C ILE A 409 18.27 -8.63 10.39
N ILE A 410 19.30 -8.76 9.55
CA ILE A 410 20.14 -9.96 9.45
C ILE A 410 21.57 -9.55 9.75
N VAL A 411 22.20 -10.25 10.69
CA VAL A 411 23.64 -10.12 10.96
C VAL A 411 24.42 -10.85 9.87
N VAL A 412 25.48 -10.21 9.39
CA VAL A 412 26.40 -10.76 8.39
C VAL A 412 27.83 -10.68 8.91
N GLU A 413 28.70 -11.56 8.42
CA GLU A 413 30.09 -11.68 8.91
C GLU A 413 30.98 -10.51 8.45
N SER A 414 30.73 -9.98 7.24
CA SER A 414 31.63 -9.06 6.53
C SER A 414 30.89 -7.87 5.91
N GLU A 415 31.56 -6.72 5.88
CA GLU A 415 31.09 -5.51 5.20
C GLU A 415 30.85 -5.74 3.69
N GLU A 416 31.76 -6.46 3.02
CA GLU A 416 31.66 -6.73 1.59
C GLU A 416 30.39 -7.52 1.25
N ARG A 417 30.07 -8.51 2.10
CA ARG A 417 28.84 -9.30 1.97
C ARG A 417 27.60 -8.44 2.23
N ALA A 418 27.63 -7.59 3.26
CA ALA A 418 26.53 -6.69 3.58
C ALA A 418 26.19 -5.79 2.38
N ARG A 419 27.23 -5.21 1.77
CA ARG A 419 27.12 -4.33 0.61
C ARG A 419 26.58 -5.06 -0.61
N MET A 420 27.04 -6.29 -0.85
CA MET A 420 26.61 -7.12 -1.98
C MET A 420 25.13 -7.50 -1.87
N LEU A 421 24.70 -7.96 -0.69
CA LEU A 421 23.30 -8.30 -0.40
C LEU A 421 22.38 -7.10 -0.56
N SER A 422 22.74 -5.96 0.04
CA SER A 422 21.98 -4.72 -0.10
C SER A 422 21.87 -4.27 -1.55
N ALA A 423 22.96 -4.30 -2.32
CA ALA A 423 22.95 -3.95 -3.74
C ALA A 423 22.08 -4.90 -4.57
N GLY A 424 22.12 -6.21 -4.30
CA GLY A 424 21.25 -7.20 -4.92
C GLY A 424 19.77 -6.93 -4.64
N ARG A 425 19.42 -6.64 -3.37
CA ARG A 425 18.06 -6.29 -2.93
C ARG A 425 17.57 -4.99 -3.56
N LYS A 426 18.43 -3.99 -3.66
CA LYS A 426 18.11 -2.72 -4.33
C LYS A 426 17.81 -2.91 -5.81
N LYS A 427 18.63 -3.68 -6.53
CA LYS A 427 18.39 -4.01 -7.95
C LYS A 427 17.09 -4.77 -8.15
N LYS A 428 16.81 -5.78 -7.32
CA LYS A 428 15.53 -6.51 -7.36
C LYS A 428 14.36 -5.56 -7.13
N PHE A 429 14.44 -4.70 -6.11
CA PHE A 429 13.41 -3.73 -5.80
C PHE A 429 13.15 -2.73 -6.95
N GLU A 430 14.20 -2.21 -7.58
CA GLU A 430 14.09 -1.31 -8.73
C GLU A 430 13.45 -2.01 -9.95
N LYS A 431 13.82 -3.27 -10.20
CA LYS A 431 13.22 -4.09 -11.26
C LYS A 431 11.74 -4.34 -11.00
N ASP A 432 11.36 -4.72 -9.79
CA ASP A 432 9.97 -4.96 -9.40
C ASP A 432 9.13 -3.68 -9.51
N ARG A 433 9.69 -2.52 -9.16
CA ARG A 433 9.03 -1.22 -9.33
C ARG A 433 8.77 -0.89 -10.80
N LEU A 434 9.74 -1.12 -11.67
CA LEU A 434 9.59 -0.88 -13.11
C LEU A 434 8.53 -1.80 -13.72
N ILE A 435 8.51 -3.08 -13.32
CA ILE A 435 7.50 -4.04 -13.77
C ILE A 435 6.11 -3.56 -13.38
N LYS A 436 5.89 -3.14 -12.13
CA LYS A 436 4.60 -2.59 -11.67
C LYS A 436 4.14 -1.39 -12.50
N ILE A 437 5.03 -0.44 -12.77
CA ILE A 437 4.70 0.74 -13.59
C ILE A 437 4.30 0.33 -15.01
N VAL A 438 4.98 -0.67 -15.59
CA VAL A 438 4.64 -1.18 -16.93
C VAL A 438 3.31 -1.93 -16.91
N GLU A 439 3.03 -2.71 -15.88
CA GLU A 439 1.75 -3.41 -15.69
C GLU A 439 0.59 -2.43 -15.49
N GLU A 440 0.76 -1.41 -14.65
CA GLU A 440 -0.22 -0.34 -14.42
C GLU A 440 -0.55 0.40 -15.73
N ARG A 441 0.49 0.83 -16.48
CA ARG A 441 0.30 1.45 -17.79
C ARG A 441 -0.39 0.52 -18.79
N ALA A 442 -0.06 -0.77 -18.77
CA ALA A 442 -0.71 -1.75 -19.63
C ALA A 442 -2.19 -1.95 -19.26
N SER A 443 -2.53 -1.95 -17.97
CA SER A 443 -3.93 -1.98 -17.53
C SER A 443 -4.69 -0.72 -17.93
N GLU A 444 -4.11 0.47 -17.76
CA GLU A 444 -4.73 1.73 -18.18
C GLU A 444 -4.96 1.78 -19.70
N GLU A 445 -4.01 1.28 -20.50
CA GLU A 445 -4.17 1.16 -21.95
C GLU A 445 -5.25 0.14 -22.34
N GLN A 446 -5.40 -0.96 -21.59
CA GLN A 446 -6.45 -1.94 -21.82
C GLN A 446 -7.83 -1.37 -21.47
N ASP A 447 -7.95 -0.65 -20.35
CA ASP A 447 -9.19 0.00 -19.94
C ASP A 447 -9.61 1.08 -20.94
N LYS A 448 -8.67 1.86 -21.47
CA LYS A 448 -8.93 2.81 -22.57
C LYS A 448 -9.35 2.13 -23.87
N LYS A 449 -8.81 0.95 -24.18
CA LYS A 449 -9.22 0.18 -25.38
C LYS A 449 -10.61 -0.47 -25.20
N LEU A 450 -10.98 -0.86 -23.99
CA LEU A 450 -12.29 -1.41 -23.65
C LEU A 450 -13.39 -0.33 -23.65
N SER A 451 -13.09 0.89 -23.19
CA SER A 451 -14.01 2.03 -23.26
C SER A 451 -14.27 2.50 -24.69
N VAL A 452 -13.24 2.52 -25.55
CA VAL A 452 -13.37 2.80 -26.99
C VAL A 452 -14.03 1.63 -27.74
N GLY A 453 -13.73 0.38 -27.36
CA GLY A 453 -14.28 -0.82 -28.00
C GLY A 453 -15.78 -1.05 -27.76
N SER A 454 -16.34 -0.51 -26.67
CA SER A 454 -17.79 -0.59 -26.38
C SER A 454 -18.61 0.40 -27.21
N LYS A 455 -18.02 1.54 -27.62
CA LYS A 455 -18.66 2.49 -28.55
C LYS A 455 -18.71 1.92 -29.99
N ASN A 456 -17.65 1.26 -30.44
CA ASN A 456 -17.59 0.64 -31.79
C ASN A 456 -18.43 -0.64 -31.96
N LYS A 457 -18.98 -1.22 -30.88
CA LYS A 457 -19.86 -2.40 -30.96
C LYS A 457 -21.33 -2.05 -31.17
N PHE A 458 -21.76 -0.83 -30.86
CA PHE A 458 -23.13 -0.36 -31.12
C PHE A 458 -23.34 0.18 -32.54
N GLU A 459 -22.28 0.47 -33.29
CA GLU A 459 -22.38 0.91 -34.70
C GLU A 459 -22.37 -0.24 -35.71
N LYS A 460 -21.95 -1.45 -35.32
CA LYS A 460 -21.86 -2.59 -36.26
C LYS A 460 -23.18 -3.35 -36.48
N ASP A 461 -24.19 -3.16 -35.62
CA ASP A 461 -25.51 -3.81 -35.74
C ASP A 461 -26.58 -2.94 -36.43
N ARG A 462 -26.23 -1.74 -36.95
CA ARG A 462 -27.14 -0.89 -37.75
C ARG A 462 -26.80 -0.80 -39.24
N HIS A 463 -25.84 -1.58 -39.72
CA HIS A 463 -25.57 -1.74 -41.15
C HIS A 463 -26.19 -3.02 -41.71
N MET A 464 -27.51 -3.06 -41.71
CA MET A 464 -28.28 -3.82 -42.69
C MET A 464 -29.58 -3.06 -42.99
N LYS A 465 -29.70 -2.62 -44.26
CA LYS A 465 -30.72 -1.75 -44.85
C LYS A 465 -30.44 -0.24 -44.68
N ILE A 466 -29.70 0.31 -45.62
CA ILE A 466 -30.23 1.18 -46.69
C ILE A 466 -29.15 1.22 -47.77
N ILE A 467 -29.43 0.55 -48.88
CA ILE A 467 -28.83 0.84 -50.18
C ILE A 467 -29.86 1.79 -50.81
N ASP A 468 -29.60 3.09 -50.79
CA ASP A 468 -29.46 3.86 -52.03
C ASP A 468 -29.09 5.33 -51.75
N GLU A 469 -28.19 5.80 -52.60
CA GLU A 469 -27.77 7.18 -52.89
C GLU A 469 -26.89 7.95 -51.88
N ARG A 470 -25.59 8.01 -52.25
CA ARG A 470 -24.53 8.87 -51.71
C ARG A 470 -24.74 10.33 -52.11
N ALA A 471 -24.50 11.26 -51.18
CA ALA A 471 -23.66 12.44 -51.41
C ALA A 471 -23.19 13.05 -50.07
N GLU A 472 -21.90 12.86 -49.81
CA GLU A 472 -20.95 13.61 -48.97
C GLU A 472 -21.48 14.72 -48.02
N ALA A 473 -21.37 14.45 -46.72
CA ALA A 473 -21.05 15.47 -45.72
C ALA A 473 -20.18 14.83 -44.63
N GLN A 474 -18.87 15.10 -44.65
CA GLN A 474 -17.97 14.82 -43.54
C GLN A 474 -18.38 15.72 -42.37
N GLN A 475 -18.95 15.15 -41.31
CA GLN A 475 -19.06 15.82 -40.01
C GLN A 475 -17.89 15.36 -39.13
N PRO A 476 -17.17 16.28 -38.46
CA PRO A 476 -16.13 15.90 -37.52
C PRO A 476 -16.78 15.30 -36.26
N GLU A 477 -16.36 14.10 -35.89
CA GLU A 477 -16.72 13.49 -34.61
C GLU A 477 -16.17 14.36 -33.47
N THR A 478 -17.07 15.01 -32.74
CA THR A 478 -16.76 15.66 -31.47
C THR A 478 -16.51 14.58 -30.42
N SER A 479 -15.24 14.31 -30.14
CA SER A 479 -14.83 13.53 -28.97
C SER A 479 -15.36 14.22 -27.72
N GLU A 480 -16.17 13.51 -26.92
CA GLU A 480 -16.52 13.92 -25.56
C GLU A 480 -15.20 14.17 -24.80
N GLU A 481 -14.87 15.44 -24.54
CA GLU A 481 -13.72 15.79 -23.72
C GLU A 481 -13.96 15.25 -22.31
N GLU A 482 -13.24 14.18 -21.93
CA GLU A 482 -13.19 13.77 -20.53
C GLU A 482 -12.83 15.00 -19.69
N PRO A 483 -13.57 15.29 -18.59
CA PRO A 483 -13.31 16.48 -17.80
C PRO A 483 -11.86 16.45 -17.32
N LYS A 484 -11.08 17.44 -17.74
CA LYS A 484 -9.66 17.59 -17.40
C LYS A 484 -9.56 17.65 -15.87
N ARG A 485 -9.12 16.56 -15.24
CA ARG A 485 -8.95 16.49 -13.79
C ARG A 485 -7.89 17.50 -13.38
N VAL A 486 -8.19 18.30 -12.37
CA VAL A 486 -7.19 19.21 -11.81
C VAL A 486 -6.21 18.37 -11.00
N GLU A 487 -4.93 18.43 -11.35
CA GLU A 487 -3.89 17.74 -10.59
C GLU A 487 -3.40 18.63 -9.45
N VAL A 488 -3.33 18.06 -8.25
CA VAL A 488 -2.75 18.70 -7.07
C VAL A 488 -1.49 17.93 -6.68
N PRO A 489 -0.30 18.39 -7.13
CA PRO A 489 0.96 17.76 -6.75
C PRO A 489 1.32 18.08 -5.30
N ILE A 490 1.72 17.06 -4.56
CA ILE A 490 2.02 17.12 -3.13
C ILE A 490 3.34 16.42 -2.82
N ILE A 491 4.15 17.01 -1.96
CA ILE A 491 5.36 16.40 -1.38
C ILE A 491 5.11 16.19 0.12
N VAL A 492 5.34 14.97 0.60
CA VAL A 492 5.12 14.59 2.00
C VAL A 492 6.46 14.36 2.70
N LYS A 493 6.66 15.06 3.83
CA LYS A 493 7.77 14.87 4.76
C LYS A 493 7.21 14.60 6.15
N ALA A 494 7.66 13.53 6.80
CA ALA A 494 7.35 13.31 8.20
C ALA A 494 8.59 12.89 8.99
N ASP A 495 8.46 12.85 10.30
CA ASP A 495 9.54 12.48 11.21
C ASP A 495 9.94 11.00 11.14
N VAL A 496 9.00 10.12 10.81
CA VAL A 496 9.17 8.67 10.90
C VAL A 496 8.58 7.97 9.67
N GLN A 497 9.17 6.84 9.25
CA GLN A 497 8.74 6.11 8.05
C GLN A 497 7.26 5.66 8.11
N GLY A 498 6.79 5.24 9.29
CA GLY A 498 5.40 4.78 9.45
C GLY A 498 4.39 5.91 9.25
N THR A 499 4.67 7.10 9.80
CA THR A 499 3.77 8.26 9.70
C THR A 499 3.71 8.80 8.27
N VAL A 500 4.85 8.82 7.57
CA VAL A 500 4.91 9.17 6.15
C VAL A 500 3.98 8.29 5.30
N GLN A 501 4.00 6.97 5.52
CA GLN A 501 3.14 6.04 4.79
C GLN A 501 1.66 6.30 5.11
N ALA A 502 1.32 6.42 6.40
CA ALA A 502 -0.05 6.66 6.84
C ALA A 502 -0.64 7.97 6.28
N VAL A 503 0.16 9.04 6.28
CA VAL A 503 -0.25 10.32 5.69
C VAL A 503 -0.43 10.18 4.17
N THR A 504 0.48 9.50 3.49
CA THR A 504 0.37 9.27 2.03
C THR A 504 -0.91 8.51 1.68
N ASP A 505 -1.20 7.41 2.38
CA ASP A 505 -2.39 6.60 2.16
C ASP A 505 -3.68 7.41 2.46
N ALA A 506 -3.66 8.22 3.52
CA ALA A 506 -4.78 9.09 3.86
C ALA A 506 -5.03 10.19 2.80
N LEU A 507 -3.98 10.74 2.20
CA LEU A 507 -4.10 11.73 1.12
C LEU A 507 -4.63 11.12 -0.17
N LEU A 508 -4.25 9.88 -0.48
CA LEU A 508 -4.78 9.17 -1.65
C LEU A 508 -6.29 8.88 -1.52
N ASN A 509 -6.81 8.74 -0.30
CA ASN A 509 -8.24 8.61 -0.05
C ASN A 509 -9.03 9.90 -0.30
N LEU A 510 -8.36 11.07 -0.39
CA LEU A 510 -8.99 12.34 -0.75
C LEU A 510 -9.17 12.52 -2.27
N ASN A 511 -8.76 11.53 -3.08
CA ASN A 511 -8.97 11.56 -4.52
C ASN A 511 -10.45 11.65 -4.87
N SER A 512 -10.78 12.51 -5.83
CA SER A 512 -12.14 12.70 -6.33
C SER A 512 -12.17 12.68 -7.85
N PRO A 513 -13.34 12.51 -8.49
CA PRO A 513 -13.44 12.56 -9.94
C PRO A 513 -13.01 13.90 -10.55
N GLN A 514 -13.10 14.99 -9.80
CA GLN A 514 -12.72 16.34 -10.25
C GLN A 514 -11.25 16.69 -9.97
N VAL A 515 -10.70 16.17 -8.86
CA VAL A 515 -9.34 16.49 -8.42
C VAL A 515 -8.53 15.23 -8.18
N PHE A 516 -7.37 15.17 -8.83
CA PHE A 516 -6.40 14.10 -8.69
C PHE A 516 -5.25 14.56 -7.77
N VAL A 517 -5.15 13.92 -6.61
CA VAL A 517 -4.07 14.13 -5.64
C VAL A 517 -2.88 13.27 -6.08
N ASN A 518 -1.81 13.95 -6.52
CA ASN A 518 -0.59 13.28 -6.98
C ASN A 518 0.53 13.47 -5.95
N VAL A 519 0.95 12.39 -5.30
CA VAL A 519 2.07 12.42 -4.35
C VAL A 519 3.38 12.23 -5.13
N VAL A 520 4.09 13.34 -5.37
CA VAL A 520 5.30 13.38 -6.21
C VAL A 520 6.50 12.77 -5.48
N HIS A 521 6.68 13.17 -4.21
CA HIS A 521 7.81 12.73 -3.42
C HIS A 521 7.42 12.53 -1.95
N VAL A 522 8.06 11.53 -1.36
CA VAL A 522 7.80 11.03 -0.03
C VAL A 522 9.14 10.85 0.66
N GLY A 523 9.34 11.47 1.82
CA GLY A 523 10.61 11.41 2.53
C GLY A 523 10.47 11.50 4.05
N VAL A 524 11.46 10.96 4.75
CA VAL A 524 11.56 11.02 6.21
C VAL A 524 12.61 12.06 6.61
N GLY A 525 12.31 12.84 7.64
CA GLY A 525 13.18 13.86 8.20
C GLY A 525 12.72 15.30 7.90
N PRO A 526 13.54 16.29 8.28
CA PRO A 526 13.23 17.70 8.08
C PRO A 526 13.19 18.08 6.60
N ILE A 527 12.44 19.15 6.27
CA ILE A 527 12.41 19.71 4.92
C ILE A 527 13.79 20.24 4.53
N SER A 528 14.28 19.80 3.36
CA SER A 528 15.57 20.16 2.79
C SER A 528 15.43 21.15 1.62
N GLN A 529 16.54 21.71 1.13
CA GLN A 529 16.53 22.58 -0.05
C GLN A 529 16.11 21.85 -1.32
N SER A 530 16.56 20.59 -1.50
CA SER A 530 16.15 19.78 -2.66
C SER A 530 14.65 19.53 -2.71
N ASP A 531 13.97 19.52 -1.56
CA ASP A 531 12.50 19.37 -1.51
C ASP A 531 11.80 20.64 -2.01
N LEU A 532 12.39 21.82 -1.74
CA LEU A 532 11.90 23.10 -2.26
C LEU A 532 12.10 23.20 -3.77
N ASP A 533 13.29 22.84 -4.26
CA ASP A 533 13.60 22.89 -5.69
C ASP A 533 12.64 21.98 -6.48
N MET A 534 12.34 20.80 -5.93
CA MET A 534 11.36 19.88 -6.50
C MET A 534 9.94 20.42 -6.45
N ALA A 535 9.56 21.07 -5.34
CA ALA A 535 8.25 21.69 -5.21
C ALA A 535 8.07 22.85 -6.18
N GLU A 536 9.09 23.69 -6.36
CA GLU A 536 9.08 24.80 -7.33
C GLU A 536 8.95 24.26 -8.75
N ALA A 537 9.72 23.24 -9.12
CA ALA A 537 9.67 22.64 -10.46
C ALA A 537 8.30 22.01 -10.78
N CYS A 538 7.63 21.43 -9.78
CA CYS A 538 6.33 20.76 -9.96
C CYS A 538 5.12 21.65 -9.64
N GLY A 539 5.32 22.85 -9.06
CA GLY A 539 4.24 23.63 -8.45
C GLY A 539 3.55 22.91 -7.27
N ALA A 540 4.30 22.06 -6.56
CA ALA A 540 3.77 21.19 -5.52
C ALA A 540 3.65 21.88 -4.16
N CYS A 541 2.68 21.45 -3.36
CA CYS A 541 2.58 21.84 -1.95
C CYS A 541 3.44 20.90 -1.08
N ILE A 542 4.18 21.45 -0.12
CA ILE A 542 4.97 20.64 0.82
C ILE A 542 4.18 20.47 2.12
N ILE A 543 4.04 19.22 2.55
CA ILE A 543 3.45 18.84 3.82
C ILE A 543 4.55 18.35 4.75
N GLY A 544 4.60 18.92 5.95
CA GLY A 544 5.43 18.46 7.06
C GLY A 544 4.59 17.92 8.20
N PHE A 545 4.73 16.63 8.51
CA PHE A 545 4.04 15.98 9.62
C PHE A 545 5.00 15.66 10.77
N ASN A 546 4.70 16.20 11.96
CA ASN A 546 5.51 16.08 13.18
C ASN A 546 7.01 16.45 13.01
N ILE A 547 7.34 17.27 12.02
CA ILE A 547 8.70 17.78 11.82
C ILE A 547 8.90 19.14 12.49
N LYS A 548 10.15 19.41 12.87
CA LYS A 548 10.52 20.75 13.35
C LYS A 548 10.40 21.77 12.23
N THR A 549 10.07 23.00 12.60
CA THR A 549 10.00 24.12 11.66
C THR A 549 11.31 24.24 10.88
N PRO A 550 11.26 24.39 9.55
CA PRO A 550 12.46 24.51 8.75
C PRO A 550 13.26 25.75 9.16
N PRO A 551 14.59 25.75 8.95
CA PRO A 551 15.43 26.92 9.23
C PRO A 551 14.97 28.11 8.39
N SER A 552 15.22 29.33 8.88
CA SER A 552 14.76 30.58 8.25
C SER A 552 15.17 30.71 6.79
N SER A 553 16.32 30.17 6.40
CA SER A 553 16.78 30.13 5.01
C SER A 553 15.82 29.39 4.08
N VAL A 554 15.29 28.24 4.52
CA VAL A 554 14.35 27.40 3.76
C VAL A 554 12.98 28.07 3.70
N SER A 555 12.50 28.65 4.80
CA SER A 555 11.22 29.38 4.81
C SER A 555 11.24 30.63 3.90
N LEU A 556 12.35 31.38 3.89
CA LEU A 556 12.52 32.52 3.00
C LEU A 556 12.61 32.12 1.53
N ALA A 557 13.27 31.00 1.23
CA ALA A 557 13.32 30.45 -0.12
C ALA A 557 11.93 30.02 -0.61
N ALA A 558 11.15 29.34 0.25
CA ALA A 558 9.78 28.95 -0.06
C ALA A 558 8.87 30.15 -0.37
N ALA A 559 9.00 31.23 0.41
CA ALA A 559 8.24 32.46 0.19
C ALA A 559 8.60 33.14 -1.15
N ARG A 560 9.88 33.11 -1.55
CA ARG A 560 10.33 33.63 -2.84
C ARG A 560 9.80 32.79 -4.01
N ALA A 561 9.81 31.47 -3.86
CA ALA A 561 9.31 30.52 -4.85
C ALA A 561 7.77 30.38 -4.87
N SER A 562 7.05 31.10 -4.01
CA SER A 562 5.59 30.97 -3.82
C SER A 562 5.14 29.53 -3.51
N VAL A 563 6.00 28.74 -2.87
CA VAL A 563 5.72 27.35 -2.47
C VAL A 563 5.01 27.35 -1.11
N LYS A 564 3.84 26.73 -1.05
CA LYS A 564 3.07 26.58 0.21
C LYS A 564 3.64 25.42 1.04
N ILE A 565 3.99 25.71 2.29
CA ILE A 565 4.42 24.72 3.28
C ILE A 565 3.35 24.62 4.38
N MET A 566 2.80 23.43 4.59
CA MET A 566 1.84 23.12 5.65
C MET A 566 2.51 22.25 6.71
N LEU A 567 2.54 22.71 7.97
CA LEU A 567 3.18 21.98 9.06
C LEU A 567 2.15 21.62 10.13
N HIS A 568 1.98 20.32 10.38
CA HIS A 568 1.01 19.83 11.35
C HIS A 568 1.63 18.78 12.26
N ARG A 569 1.15 18.72 13.51
CA ARG A 569 1.50 17.68 14.48
C ARG A 569 0.35 16.69 14.74
N VAL A 570 -0.84 16.99 14.23
CA VAL A 570 -2.04 16.17 14.40
C VAL A 570 -2.64 15.93 13.03
N ILE A 571 -2.91 14.67 12.71
CA ILE A 571 -3.28 14.25 11.36
C ILE A 571 -4.65 14.80 10.92
N TYR A 572 -5.59 15.01 11.84
CA TYR A 572 -6.91 15.56 11.54
C TYR A 572 -6.82 16.98 10.96
N HIS A 573 -6.07 17.87 11.63
CA HIS A 573 -5.88 19.24 11.16
C HIS A 573 -5.15 19.27 9.81
N LEU A 574 -4.24 18.32 9.58
CA LEU A 574 -3.57 18.20 8.29
C LEU A 574 -4.56 17.84 7.17
N LEU A 575 -5.40 16.84 7.39
CA LEU A 575 -6.38 16.38 6.40
C LEU A 575 -7.46 17.44 6.12
N GLU A 576 -7.86 18.20 7.15
CA GLU A 576 -8.80 19.30 7.01
C GLU A 576 -8.21 20.45 6.17
N ASP A 577 -6.99 20.90 6.47
CA ASP A 577 -6.35 21.99 5.74
C ASP A 577 -6.08 21.63 4.27
N ILE A 578 -5.70 20.38 4.02
CA ILE A 578 -5.50 19.88 2.65
C ILE A 578 -6.82 19.66 1.94
N GLY A 579 -7.84 19.14 2.63
CA GLY A 579 -9.18 19.00 2.11
C GLY A 579 -9.74 20.33 1.62
N ASN A 580 -9.61 21.38 2.45
CA ASN A 580 -9.98 22.75 2.08
C ASN A 580 -9.16 23.27 0.90
N PHE A 581 -7.85 23.02 0.88
CA PHE A 581 -6.99 23.40 -0.25
C PHE A 581 -7.36 22.71 -1.57
N ILE A 582 -7.78 21.44 -1.51
CA ILE A 582 -8.26 20.69 -2.69
C ILE A 582 -9.60 21.26 -3.16
N VAL A 583 -10.53 21.51 -2.23
CA VAL A 583 -11.86 22.09 -2.55
C VAL A 583 -11.71 23.48 -3.19
N ASP A 584 -10.75 24.29 -2.73
CA ASP A 584 -10.48 25.61 -3.30
C ASP A 584 -9.96 25.54 -4.75
N LYS A 585 -9.18 24.50 -5.07
CA LYS A 585 -8.65 24.25 -6.42
C LYS A 585 -9.63 23.53 -7.34
N ALA A 586 -10.70 22.95 -6.81
CA ALA A 586 -11.66 22.18 -7.60
C ALA A 586 -12.48 23.11 -8.51
N PRO A 587 -12.71 22.72 -9.78
CA PRO A 587 -13.47 23.53 -10.75
C PRO A 587 -14.97 23.62 -10.39
N GLY A 588 -15.49 22.70 -9.57
CA GLY A 588 -16.90 22.64 -9.17
C GLY A 588 -17.80 22.07 -10.26
N THR A 589 -18.98 21.60 -9.88
CA THR A 589 -20.01 21.15 -10.81
C THR A 589 -20.97 22.29 -11.15
N PRO A 590 -21.20 22.61 -12.43
CA PRO A 590 -22.27 23.53 -12.80
C PRO A 590 -23.64 22.88 -12.54
N GLU A 591 -24.43 23.47 -11.64
CA GLU A 591 -25.82 23.10 -11.39
C GLU A 591 -26.73 24.22 -11.91
N THR A 592 -27.78 23.87 -12.65
CA THR A 592 -28.82 24.84 -13.05
C THR A 592 -29.82 25.03 -11.93
N LYS A 593 -29.92 26.25 -11.38
CA LYS A 593 -30.94 26.62 -10.38
C LYS A 593 -31.96 27.55 -11.01
N VAL A 594 -33.23 27.42 -10.57
CA VAL A 594 -34.29 28.34 -10.99
C VAL A 594 -34.12 29.66 -10.24
N ALA A 595 -33.78 30.73 -10.95
CA ALA A 595 -33.61 32.09 -10.42
C ALA A 595 -34.94 32.85 -10.29
N GLY A 596 -35.93 32.50 -11.10
CA GLY A 596 -37.27 33.08 -11.01
C GLY A 596 -38.26 32.44 -11.98
N GLU A 597 -39.54 32.73 -11.74
CA GLU A 597 -40.67 32.22 -12.51
C GLU A 597 -41.56 33.38 -12.96
N ALA A 598 -41.95 33.38 -14.23
CA ALA A 598 -42.83 34.36 -14.82
C ALA A 598 -43.97 33.69 -15.59
N GLU A 599 -45.19 34.21 -15.45
CA GLU A 599 -46.37 33.71 -16.16
C GLU A 599 -46.67 34.58 -17.37
N VAL A 600 -46.97 33.95 -18.50
CA VAL A 600 -47.36 34.62 -19.75
C VAL A 600 -48.81 35.08 -19.65
N LEU A 601 -49.03 36.39 -19.58
CA LEU A 601 -50.37 37.00 -19.49
C LEU A 601 -50.94 37.37 -20.85
N SER A 602 -50.08 37.82 -21.76
CA SER A 602 -50.48 38.31 -23.07
C SER A 602 -49.37 38.08 -24.09
N ILE A 603 -49.73 38.02 -25.37
CA ILE A 603 -48.77 37.80 -26.47
C ILE A 603 -48.93 38.96 -27.44
N PHE A 604 -47.82 39.58 -27.81
CA PHE A 604 -47.76 40.69 -28.74
C PHE A 604 -46.99 40.27 -29.99
N GLU A 605 -47.50 40.64 -31.15
CA GLU A 605 -46.82 40.41 -32.44
C GLU A 605 -46.30 41.74 -32.97
N LEU A 606 -44.98 41.88 -33.06
CA LEU A 606 -44.37 43.05 -33.68
C LEU A 606 -44.12 42.76 -35.15
N LYS A 607 -45.04 43.19 -36.03
CA LYS A 607 -44.84 43.09 -37.47
C LYS A 607 -43.72 44.04 -37.91
N GLY A 608 -42.68 43.49 -38.52
CA GLY A 608 -41.54 44.26 -39.04
C GLY A 608 -42.06 45.32 -40.03
N ARG A 609 -41.85 46.61 -39.74
CA ARG A 609 -42.40 47.72 -40.56
C ARG A 609 -41.77 47.85 -41.97
N SER A 610 -40.95 46.91 -42.43
CA SER A 610 -40.45 46.87 -43.81
C SER A 610 -39.85 45.51 -44.18
N LYS A 611 -40.01 45.07 -45.45
CA LYS A 611 -39.45 43.83 -46.04
C LYS A 611 -37.92 43.66 -45.92
N SER A 612 -37.21 44.65 -45.40
CA SER A 612 -35.75 44.67 -45.26
C SER A 612 -35.23 44.64 -43.81
N LYS A 613 -36.10 44.54 -42.79
CA LYS A 613 -35.70 44.41 -41.38
C LYS A 613 -36.52 43.34 -40.65
N GLY A 614 -35.96 42.12 -40.63
CA GLY A 614 -36.26 41.05 -39.66
C GLY A 614 -37.58 40.28 -39.86
N PRO A 615 -37.65 39.02 -39.39
CA PRO A 615 -38.89 38.24 -39.29
C PRO A 615 -39.88 38.88 -38.29
N ASP A 616 -41.16 38.48 -38.36
CA ASP A 616 -42.16 38.85 -37.36
C ASP A 616 -41.77 38.29 -35.99
N VAL A 617 -41.55 39.15 -34.99
CA VAL A 617 -41.11 38.72 -33.65
C VAL A 617 -42.30 38.69 -32.70
N LYS A 618 -42.55 37.52 -32.09
CA LYS A 618 -43.52 37.37 -31.01
C LYS A 618 -42.89 37.70 -29.67
N ILE A 619 -43.56 38.57 -28.91
CA ILE A 619 -43.15 39.03 -27.60
C ILE A 619 -44.16 38.51 -26.59
N ALA A 620 -43.71 37.72 -25.62
CA ALA A 620 -44.54 37.28 -24.52
C ALA A 620 -44.56 38.36 -23.43
N GLY A 621 -45.72 38.94 -23.16
CA GLY A 621 -45.96 39.84 -22.03
C GLY A 621 -46.19 39.02 -20.77
N CYS A 622 -45.21 39.02 -19.88
CA CYS A 622 -45.16 38.15 -18.71
C CYS A 622 -45.11 38.95 -17.42
N ARG A 623 -45.57 38.35 -16.32
CA ARG A 623 -45.43 38.90 -14.97
C ARG A 623 -44.59 37.95 -14.13
N VAL A 624 -43.57 38.49 -13.46
CA VAL A 624 -42.69 37.70 -12.59
C VAL A 624 -43.44 37.37 -11.30
N ILE A 625 -43.74 36.09 -11.09
CA ILE A 625 -44.44 35.59 -9.89
C ILE A 625 -43.46 35.45 -8.73
N ASP A 626 -42.29 34.89 -9.00
CA ASP A 626 -41.28 34.67 -7.97
C ASP A 626 -39.86 34.86 -8.48
N GLY A 627 -38.96 35.29 -7.61
CA GLY A 627 -37.56 35.56 -7.97
C GLY A 627 -37.37 36.71 -8.96
N PHE A 628 -36.51 36.48 -9.95
CA PHE A 628 -36.19 37.46 -11.00
C PHE A 628 -35.89 36.78 -12.34
N VAL A 629 -36.12 37.52 -13.43
CA VAL A 629 -35.77 37.08 -14.80
C VAL A 629 -34.63 37.95 -15.31
N THR A 630 -33.57 37.32 -15.83
CA THR A 630 -32.41 38.02 -16.40
C THR A 630 -32.27 37.77 -17.89
N LYS A 631 -31.73 38.75 -18.60
CA LYS A 631 -31.43 38.61 -20.04
C LYS A 631 -30.31 37.60 -20.33
N SER A 632 -29.35 37.44 -19.42
CA SER A 632 -28.24 36.49 -19.56
C SER A 632 -28.60 35.05 -19.16
N GLY A 633 -29.79 34.82 -18.60
CA GLY A 633 -30.25 33.50 -18.18
C GLY A 633 -30.77 32.64 -19.33
N ILE A 634 -30.84 31.34 -19.08
CA ILE A 634 -31.51 30.38 -19.97
C ILE A 634 -32.98 30.31 -19.53
N LEU A 635 -33.91 30.48 -20.46
CA LEU A 635 -35.34 30.43 -20.21
C LEU A 635 -35.88 29.05 -20.56
N ARG A 636 -36.59 28.43 -19.62
CA ARG A 636 -37.31 27.17 -19.79
C ARG A 636 -38.81 27.44 -19.77
N LEU A 637 -39.48 27.14 -20.87
CA LEU A 637 -40.92 27.28 -21.01
C LEU A 637 -41.62 25.98 -20.58
N LEU A 638 -42.61 26.10 -19.70
CA LEU A 638 -43.44 25.05 -19.15
C LEU A 638 -44.89 25.27 -19.55
N ARG A 639 -45.56 24.22 -20.04
CA ARG A 639 -47.00 24.22 -20.35
C ARG A 639 -47.65 23.09 -19.59
N SER A 640 -48.59 23.41 -18.70
CA SER A 640 -49.25 22.43 -17.83
C SER A 640 -48.28 21.55 -17.03
N GLY A 641 -47.09 22.06 -16.72
CA GLY A 641 -46.03 21.36 -15.97
C GLY A 641 -45.00 20.61 -16.81
N GLU A 642 -45.18 20.50 -18.14
CA GLU A 642 -44.23 19.85 -19.04
C GLU A 642 -43.29 20.88 -19.71
N VAL A 643 -42.02 20.52 -19.87
CA VAL A 643 -41.02 21.39 -20.54
C VAL A 643 -41.26 21.37 -22.04
N VAL A 644 -41.66 22.51 -22.60
CA VAL A 644 -41.93 22.68 -24.03
C VAL A 644 -40.68 23.12 -24.78
N PHE A 645 -39.91 24.03 -24.19
CA PHE A 645 -38.72 24.61 -24.84
C PHE A 645 -37.71 25.13 -23.82
N GLU A 646 -36.42 25.07 -24.16
CA GLU A 646 -35.33 25.66 -23.38
C GLU A 646 -34.40 26.44 -24.32
N GLY A 647 -34.17 27.72 -24.04
CA GLY A 647 -33.36 28.58 -24.91
C GLY A 647 -32.93 29.88 -24.23
N SER A 648 -31.99 30.61 -24.85
CA SER A 648 -31.50 31.89 -24.32
C SER A 648 -32.51 33.03 -24.53
N CYS A 649 -32.51 34.00 -23.62
CA CYS A 649 -33.30 35.22 -23.78
C CYS A 649 -32.65 36.15 -24.82
N GLU A 650 -33.36 36.44 -25.92
CA GLU A 650 -32.86 37.34 -26.97
C GLU A 650 -33.09 38.82 -26.58
N SER A 651 -34.27 39.14 -26.07
CA SER A 651 -34.64 40.49 -25.63
C SER A 651 -35.52 40.44 -24.40
N LEU A 652 -35.17 41.27 -23.42
CA LEU A 652 -35.95 41.50 -22.20
C LEU A 652 -36.21 43.00 -22.09
N LYS A 653 -37.47 43.40 -22.16
CA LYS A 653 -37.90 44.80 -22.16
C LYS A 653 -38.95 45.05 -21.11
N ARG A 654 -38.90 46.23 -20.49
CA ARG A 654 -39.99 46.75 -19.68
C ARG A 654 -40.50 48.02 -20.35
N GLU A 655 -41.78 48.02 -20.70
CA GLU A 655 -42.42 49.09 -21.47
C GLU A 655 -41.70 49.35 -22.81
N LYS A 656 -40.77 50.31 -22.87
CA LYS A 656 -39.98 50.66 -24.06
C LYS A 656 -38.47 50.63 -23.84
N GLN A 657 -38.02 50.27 -22.64
CA GLN A 657 -36.60 50.24 -22.28
C GLN A 657 -36.12 48.79 -22.21
N ASP A 658 -34.94 48.52 -22.75
CA ASP A 658 -34.22 47.27 -22.54
C ASP A 658 -33.74 47.22 -21.08
N VAL A 659 -34.03 46.13 -20.39
CA VAL A 659 -33.71 45.94 -18.98
C VAL A 659 -33.00 44.60 -18.80
N ASP A 660 -31.90 44.60 -18.05
CA ASP A 660 -31.13 43.38 -17.83
C ASP A 660 -31.78 42.41 -16.85
N THR A 661 -32.49 42.93 -15.84
CA THR A 661 -33.12 42.12 -14.77
C THR A 661 -34.50 42.67 -14.39
N VAL A 662 -35.47 41.77 -14.22
CA VAL A 662 -36.85 42.11 -13.81
C VAL A 662 -37.20 41.36 -12.53
N LYS A 663 -37.58 42.10 -11.48
CA LYS A 663 -37.88 41.56 -10.14
C LYS A 663 -39.35 41.18 -9.99
N LYS A 664 -39.63 40.28 -9.04
CA LYS A 664 -40.97 39.87 -8.58
C LYS A 664 -42.01 41.00 -8.57
N GLY A 665 -43.20 40.69 -9.08
CA GLY A 665 -44.36 41.59 -9.13
C GLY A 665 -44.35 42.58 -10.30
N ASN A 666 -43.26 42.70 -11.04
CA ASN A 666 -43.19 43.56 -12.22
C ASN A 666 -43.53 42.78 -13.51
N GLU A 667 -44.01 43.51 -14.50
CA GLU A 667 -44.29 43.00 -15.85
C GLU A 667 -43.11 43.24 -16.78
N CYS A 668 -42.88 42.31 -17.69
CA CYS A 668 -41.84 42.39 -18.72
C CYS A 668 -42.31 41.76 -20.04
N GLY A 669 -41.79 42.28 -21.15
CA GLY A 669 -41.85 41.63 -22.44
C GLY A 669 -40.59 40.81 -22.65
N LEU A 670 -40.75 39.52 -22.97
CA LEU A 670 -39.65 38.60 -23.22
C LEU A 670 -39.75 37.98 -24.62
N VAL A 671 -38.58 37.81 -25.23
CA VAL A 671 -38.37 37.13 -26.51
C VAL A 671 -37.34 36.03 -26.28
N ILE A 672 -37.70 34.80 -26.63
CA ILE A 672 -36.81 33.63 -26.52
C ILE A 672 -36.24 33.38 -27.92
N HIS A 673 -34.93 33.16 -27.99
CA HIS A 673 -34.25 32.90 -29.26
C HIS A 673 -34.81 31.62 -29.92
N ASN A 674 -35.20 31.73 -31.20
CA ASN A 674 -35.77 30.65 -32.03
C ASN A 674 -37.07 30.02 -31.50
N TYR A 675 -37.89 30.74 -30.73
CA TYR A 675 -39.18 30.22 -30.25
C TYR A 675 -40.33 31.24 -30.32
N ASP A 676 -41.41 30.85 -31.00
CA ASP A 676 -42.54 31.72 -31.35
C ASP A 676 -43.93 31.17 -30.90
N ASP A 677 -44.03 29.96 -30.32
CA ASP A 677 -45.32 29.36 -29.91
C ASP A 677 -45.65 29.61 -28.42
N PHE A 678 -45.83 30.87 -28.04
CA PHE A 678 -46.31 31.23 -26.69
C PHE A 678 -47.83 31.06 -26.57
N ARG A 679 -48.31 30.61 -25.40
CA ARG A 679 -49.73 30.62 -25.03
C ARG A 679 -49.94 31.34 -23.70
N VAL A 680 -51.09 31.99 -23.56
CA VAL A 680 -51.48 32.62 -22.30
C VAL A 680 -51.66 31.52 -21.24
N GLY A 681 -51.04 31.72 -20.07
CA GLY A 681 -50.96 30.73 -19.00
C GLY A 681 -49.74 29.80 -19.07
N ASP A 682 -48.85 29.96 -20.06
CA ASP A 682 -47.55 29.28 -20.03
C ASP A 682 -46.67 29.87 -18.91
N MET A 683 -45.82 29.04 -18.31
CA MET A 683 -44.89 29.41 -17.25
C MET A 683 -43.45 29.43 -17.78
N VAL A 684 -42.72 30.52 -17.56
CA VAL A 684 -41.32 30.70 -17.96
C VAL A 684 -40.44 30.67 -16.73
N GLN A 685 -39.57 29.67 -16.62
CA GLN A 685 -38.53 29.59 -15.59
C GLN A 685 -37.22 30.18 -16.12
N CYS A 686 -36.64 31.11 -15.39
CA CYS A 686 -35.29 31.61 -15.64
C CYS A 686 -34.29 30.72 -14.89
N LEU A 687 -33.42 30.03 -15.62
CA LEU A 687 -32.35 29.21 -15.09
C LEU A 687 -31.05 30.01 -15.01
N GLU A 688 -30.41 29.93 -13.86
CA GLU A 688 -29.07 30.46 -13.61
C GLU A 688 -28.11 29.28 -13.37
N GLN A 689 -26.96 29.32 -14.03
CA GLN A 689 -25.92 28.32 -13.84
C GLN A 689 -25.10 28.70 -12.61
N VAL A 690 -25.22 27.92 -11.55
CA VAL A 690 -24.48 28.12 -10.29
C VAL A 690 -23.42 27.03 -10.18
N ILE A 691 -22.16 27.44 -10.04
CA ILE A 691 -21.07 26.48 -9.80
C ILE A 691 -21.12 26.05 -8.34
N ARG A 692 -21.44 24.78 -8.11
CA ARG A 692 -21.37 24.18 -6.79
C ARG A 692 -19.98 23.58 -6.58
N LYS A 693 -19.26 24.10 -5.59
CA LYS A 693 -17.98 23.52 -5.17
C LYS A 693 -18.20 22.21 -4.41
N PRO A 694 -17.26 21.24 -4.51
CA PRO A 694 -17.30 20.03 -3.71
C PRO A 694 -17.21 20.36 -2.22
N LYS A 695 -17.70 19.45 -1.37
CA LYS A 695 -17.63 19.58 0.09
C LYS A 695 -16.63 18.59 0.66
N PHE A 696 -15.81 19.06 1.58
CA PHE A 696 -15.00 18.20 2.42
C PHE A 696 -15.88 17.60 3.53
N VAL A 697 -15.84 16.28 3.67
CA VAL A 697 -16.53 15.56 4.74
C VAL A 697 -15.49 14.78 5.53
N SER A 698 -15.31 15.15 6.80
CA SER A 698 -14.54 14.40 7.78
C SER A 698 -15.47 13.63 8.71
N SER A 699 -15.11 12.39 9.02
CA SER A 699 -15.76 11.60 10.05
C SER A 699 -14.97 11.69 11.37
N GLU A 700 -15.65 11.51 12.50
CA GLU A 700 -15.02 11.41 13.83
C GLU A 700 -14.00 10.26 13.91
N SER A 701 -14.16 9.25 13.06
CA SER A 701 -13.24 8.11 12.92
C SER A 701 -11.92 8.43 12.20
N GLY A 702 -11.77 9.66 11.70
CA GLY A 702 -10.60 10.13 10.97
C GLY A 702 -10.58 9.80 9.48
N ALA A 703 -11.63 9.16 8.94
CA ALA A 703 -11.79 9.05 7.50
C ALA A 703 -12.24 10.40 6.93
N ALA A 704 -11.56 10.85 5.88
CA ALA A 704 -11.85 12.10 5.19
C ALA A 704 -12.08 11.81 3.71
N ARG A 705 -13.11 12.42 3.13
CA ARG A 705 -13.43 12.28 1.70
C ARG A 705 -13.95 13.61 1.15
N ILE A 706 -13.83 13.75 -0.17
CA ILE A 706 -14.35 14.90 -0.89
C ILE A 706 -15.60 14.45 -1.65
N GLU A 707 -16.74 15.01 -1.29
CA GLU A 707 -18.01 14.78 -1.96
C GLU A 707 -18.19 15.84 -3.05
N CYS A 708 -18.20 15.38 -4.31
CA CYS A 708 -18.41 16.21 -5.49
C CYS A 708 -19.89 16.50 -5.74
#